data_AF-A0A3A5VWK0-F1
#
_entry.id   AF-A0A3A5VWK0-F1
#
_cell.length_a   1.000
_cell.length_b   1.000
_cell.length_c   1.000
_cell.angle_alpha   90.00
_cell.angle_beta   90.00
_cell.angle_gamma   90.00
#
_symmetry.space_group_name_H-M   'P 1'
#
loop_
_entity.id
_entity.type
_entity.pdbx_description
1 polymer ?
#
loop_
_entity_poly.entity_id
_entity_poly.type
_entity_poly.pdbx_seq_one_letter_code
_entity_poly.pdbx_strand_id
1 'polypeptide(L)'
;MQCGGILMNGYASDFSMRGALSIGLALVMVAFLPQVSAADVSTNTAVSTTMLMPLGLALLLAFFVRRWFIPQQLKNLQVAFEIEDDLYEVHRITRTLRDSRRLLRVGRVGYGVLLYMMGLTGVLILIAELLFDAAVFSQFNLYIIATLILIPVFMSPWESLNSLLSSKRRDVKASLSTALIQRLFTLVLLVVVTLLVLVYGYQVEGAITPEWLAFGMLTFMAPTIFAYGRIMGASWNMLLISKWRTTRGRKNPIDPEKNGLIGRLFSFLLVLFLLTMPLTALNGISTVLYVLISDPPNAEEILNYGGIIGYSIFLRIDVISEILFHWEFIKSLPQFLSLYLTLNIAIVGLAFIFELTRNLILGGQTFGGMFGVTLDTPREIRAEKSAQARQLTFAFAGFSGYTVMLLIMVCYKEFGDLMPMTSWLESNDFDEEMRLLTVWLFIAAGQVIFLLAWLLSISRFGHLRRLRFDLNPDERREGAVKLEGGDRLQHLVETAAYNEDIDLLLRVQSHDFPGDQALIRQEQSRASMWEKALRGLWPDAIEESRKLLAQSGGDNDEARMIIATGYMAMRRLDAAREALHGLQQPEGYDEPEILSFVCEWLDPWNGSVTEDDLWDWENNSAIDHLQMLLNMMRYWKPKPNDFSVHNDRISLVGQLSMVALLRAQRLYDEALDLAMSLVRADPTGVRPRIAVALCLLDLGQWHDAKTVLDELIKSDSQDPRVMALAVIFGYGSKGKEHIEVALMLDDNKEVKKWVDVAPVNPYAALLQKGGIDEALNANVMIAAHEAARRSMPPRFSSSPLAKVFQYLVLLPLWFVLGILGYQELGSSQGLTILGSLLFLHFSYNRFMRQQEHQIKHRDQRGMLKYGRRLKRFKALPNRENIPIGTHLLLSGILVSVNGVVLDIGFPGWLSERLPKESDKKVRARLRRRGATIEKGRTPRISPLGKAWWLKRPKEHDLSGPLLEREIGPVAYRGRTNYTRKKEPSALNAAAEGKENIVQERFIPRNTIRSERGSHR
;
A
#
# COMPACT_ATOMS: atom_id res chain seq x y z
N MET A 1 -41.39 -8.07 37.23
CA MET A 1 -41.28 -8.67 38.57
C MET A 1 -39.85 -8.56 39.05
N GLN A 2 -39.72 -8.25 40.34
CA GLN A 2 -38.60 -7.60 41.01
C GLN A 2 -37.43 -8.53 41.38
N CYS A 3 -36.26 -7.89 41.42
CA CYS A 3 -35.19 -7.92 42.44
C CYS A 3 -34.31 -9.16 42.71
N GLY A 4 -33.02 -8.84 42.83
CA GLY A 4 -31.96 -9.59 43.52
C GLY A 4 -30.77 -9.84 42.58
N GLY A 5 -29.57 -9.29 42.75
CA GLY A 5 -29.00 -8.47 43.79
C GLY A 5 -27.53 -8.19 43.40
N ILE A 6 -27.08 -7.00 43.74
CA ILE A 6 -25.73 -6.45 43.70
C ILE A 6 -24.67 -7.50 44.09
N LEU A 7 -23.66 -7.74 43.24
CA LEU A 7 -22.30 -8.17 43.61
C LEU A 7 -21.36 -7.97 42.39
N MET A 8 -21.14 -6.70 42.04
CA MET A 8 -19.94 -6.26 41.32
C MET A 8 -18.92 -5.84 42.39
N ASN A 9 -17.90 -6.68 42.62
CA ASN A 9 -16.54 -6.30 43.02
C ASN A 9 -15.73 -7.55 43.41
N GLY A 10 -14.49 -7.63 42.95
CA GLY A 10 -13.45 -8.47 43.55
C GLY A 10 -13.15 -9.82 42.87
N TYR A 11 -12.57 -9.82 41.67
CA TYR A 11 -11.86 -11.00 41.15
C TYR A 11 -10.56 -10.63 40.40
N ALA A 12 -9.85 -9.60 40.87
CA ALA A 12 -8.52 -9.24 40.37
C ALA A 12 -7.42 -9.32 41.45
N SER A 13 -7.77 -9.59 42.71
CA SER A 13 -6.84 -9.70 43.85
C SER A 13 -6.46 -11.14 44.22
N ASP A 14 -7.32 -12.12 43.94
CA ASP A 14 -7.19 -13.46 44.55
C ASP A 14 -6.17 -14.37 43.87
N PHE A 15 -5.77 -14.06 42.63
CA PHE A 15 -4.75 -14.85 41.92
C PHE A 15 -3.31 -14.49 42.33
N SER A 16 -3.11 -13.29 42.90
CA SER A 16 -1.80 -12.80 43.36
C SER A 16 -1.30 -13.59 44.57
N MET A 17 -2.19 -13.91 45.51
CA MET A 17 -1.81 -14.48 46.81
C MET A 17 -1.51 -15.99 46.73
N ARG A 18 -2.19 -16.74 45.83
CA ARG A 18 -1.94 -18.18 45.61
C ARG A 18 -0.69 -18.45 44.76
N GLY A 19 -0.33 -17.53 43.86
CA GLY A 19 0.93 -17.58 43.12
C GLY A 19 2.14 -17.29 44.01
N ALA A 20 2.03 -16.31 44.91
CA ALA A 20 3.12 -16.00 45.86
C ALA A 20 3.35 -17.12 46.89
N LEU A 21 2.29 -17.77 47.37
CA LEU A 21 2.38 -18.90 48.31
C LEU A 21 3.00 -20.16 47.68
N SER A 22 2.78 -20.41 46.40
CA SER A 22 3.40 -21.55 45.68
C SER A 22 4.87 -21.30 45.35
N ILE A 23 5.26 -20.05 45.10
CA ILE A 23 6.67 -19.65 44.91
C ILE A 23 7.43 -19.71 46.25
N GLY A 24 6.80 -19.31 47.36
CA GLY A 24 7.38 -19.39 48.70
C GLY A 24 7.60 -20.83 49.19
N LEU A 25 6.71 -21.76 48.82
CA LEU A 25 6.82 -23.18 49.19
C LEU A 25 7.88 -23.93 48.35
N ALA A 26 8.10 -23.49 47.10
CA ALA A 26 9.19 -23.97 46.25
C ALA A 26 10.58 -23.54 46.75
N LEU A 27 10.69 -22.34 47.34
CA LEU A 27 11.94 -21.81 47.92
C LEU A 27 12.41 -22.57 49.17
N VAL A 28 11.49 -23.15 49.97
CA VAL A 28 11.82 -23.90 51.18
C VAL A 28 12.27 -25.34 50.89
N MET A 29 11.79 -25.94 49.81
CA MET A 29 12.18 -27.30 49.40
C MET A 29 13.57 -27.37 48.74
N VAL A 30 14.12 -26.23 48.33
CA VAL A 30 15.45 -26.10 47.70
C VAL A 30 16.60 -26.15 48.70
N ALA A 31 16.34 -25.90 49.99
CA ALA A 31 17.38 -25.82 51.02
C ALA A 31 18.01 -27.19 51.43
N PHE A 32 17.59 -28.30 50.82
CA PHE A 32 17.95 -29.66 51.28
C PHE A 32 18.60 -30.58 50.22
N LEU A 33 19.12 -30.07 49.10
CA LEU A 33 19.75 -30.92 48.08
C LEU A 33 21.29 -30.84 48.08
N PRO A 34 21.99 -31.99 47.97
CA PRO A 34 23.46 -32.06 48.02
C PRO A 34 24.12 -31.55 46.73
N GLN A 35 25.36 -31.06 46.85
CA GLN A 35 26.18 -30.56 45.75
C GLN A 35 26.86 -31.68 44.95
N VAL A 36 26.79 -31.68 43.61
CA VAL A 36 27.56 -32.58 42.73
C VAL A 36 27.86 -31.95 41.35
N SER A 37 28.92 -32.48 40.71
CA SER A 37 29.68 -32.10 39.50
C SER A 37 29.05 -32.44 38.13
N ALA A 38 29.78 -32.04 37.06
CA ALA A 38 29.67 -32.26 35.60
C ALA A 38 28.54 -33.13 35.01
N ALA A 39 27.92 -32.63 33.94
CA ALA A 39 26.75 -33.22 33.28
C ALA A 39 27.09 -34.40 32.34
N ASP A 40 26.49 -35.57 32.61
CA ASP A 40 26.56 -36.78 31.77
C ASP A 40 25.28 -36.97 30.95
N VAL A 41 25.39 -37.55 29.73
CA VAL A 41 24.21 -37.88 28.89
C VAL A 41 23.84 -39.36 29.08
N SER A 42 22.62 -39.62 29.57
CA SER A 42 22.14 -40.99 29.74
C SER A 42 21.74 -41.64 28.41
N THR A 43 22.38 -42.76 28.06
CA THR A 43 22.09 -43.56 26.85
C THR A 43 21.04 -44.65 27.07
N ASN A 44 20.31 -44.62 28.19
CA ASN A 44 19.35 -45.66 28.55
C ASN A 44 18.12 -45.62 27.64
N THR A 45 17.86 -46.70 26.92
CA THR A 45 16.71 -46.89 26.02
C THR A 45 15.39 -47.21 26.73
N ALA A 46 15.40 -47.35 28.06
CA ALA A 46 14.21 -47.65 28.86
C ALA A 46 13.53 -46.36 29.32
N VAL A 47 12.30 -46.13 28.85
CA VAL A 47 11.50 -44.95 29.20
C VAL A 47 11.00 -45.06 30.64
N SER A 48 11.65 -44.36 31.57
CA SER A 48 11.19 -44.22 32.95
C SER A 48 10.24 -43.02 33.10
N THR A 49 9.30 -43.10 34.05
CA THR A 49 8.32 -42.03 34.31
C THR A 49 8.98 -40.74 34.80
N THR A 50 10.14 -40.82 35.44
CA THR A 50 10.95 -39.68 35.90
C THR A 50 11.57 -38.92 34.74
N MET A 51 12.00 -39.60 33.66
CA MET A 51 12.55 -38.96 32.45
C MET A 51 11.50 -38.27 31.57
N LEU A 52 10.21 -38.59 31.74
CA LEU A 52 9.10 -37.96 30.99
C LEU A 52 8.49 -36.76 31.72
N MET A 53 8.76 -36.57 33.01
CA MET A 53 8.22 -35.44 33.78
C MET A 53 8.64 -34.06 33.24
N PRO A 54 9.92 -33.81 32.87
CA PRO A 54 10.33 -32.53 32.30
C PRO A 54 9.56 -32.17 31.03
N LEU A 55 9.41 -33.15 30.13
CA LEU A 55 8.64 -33.01 28.89
C LEU A 55 7.15 -32.73 29.17
N GLY A 56 6.53 -33.48 30.09
CA GLY A 56 5.14 -33.29 30.47
C GLY A 56 4.85 -31.90 31.07
N LEU A 57 5.72 -31.43 31.97
CA LEU A 57 5.61 -30.09 32.57
C LEU A 57 5.78 -29.00 31.50
N ALA A 58 6.77 -29.11 30.63
CA ALA A 58 7.02 -28.15 29.56
C ALA A 58 5.85 -28.06 28.57
N LEU A 59 5.26 -29.21 28.19
CA LEU A 59 4.09 -29.25 27.30
C LEU A 59 2.84 -28.63 27.95
N LEU A 60 2.62 -28.87 29.25
CA LEU A 60 1.52 -28.28 30.01
C LEU A 60 1.68 -26.74 30.10
N LEU A 61 2.87 -26.26 30.41
CA LEU A 61 3.18 -24.82 30.43
C LEU A 61 3.00 -24.20 29.03
N ALA A 62 3.53 -24.85 27.98
CA ALA A 62 3.38 -24.41 26.60
C ALA A 62 1.90 -24.34 26.17
N PHE A 63 1.06 -25.29 26.62
CA PHE A 63 -0.37 -25.26 26.36
C PHE A 63 -1.04 -24.02 26.96
N PHE A 64 -0.73 -23.68 28.20
CA PHE A 64 -1.26 -22.48 28.85
C PHE A 64 -0.77 -21.18 28.21
N VAL A 65 0.51 -21.14 27.81
CA VAL A 65 1.07 -20.00 27.07
C VAL A 65 0.31 -19.79 25.76
N ARG A 66 0.12 -20.85 24.97
CA ARG A 66 -0.60 -20.80 23.69
C ARG A 66 -2.07 -20.39 23.87
N ARG A 67 -2.75 -20.93 24.89
CA ARG A 67 -4.20 -20.78 25.05
C ARG A 67 -4.60 -19.42 25.63
N TRP A 68 -3.79 -18.87 26.54
CA TRP A 68 -4.14 -17.67 27.30
C TRP A 68 -3.11 -16.54 27.18
N PHE A 69 -1.82 -16.83 27.33
CA PHE A 69 -0.79 -15.79 27.33
C PHE A 69 -0.67 -15.08 25.97
N ILE A 70 -0.50 -15.80 24.86
CA ILE A 70 -0.33 -15.20 23.53
C ILE A 70 -1.54 -14.32 23.14
N PRO A 71 -2.80 -14.81 23.23
CA PRO A 71 -3.95 -13.97 22.91
C PRO A 71 -4.09 -12.74 23.82
N GLN A 72 -3.66 -12.85 25.09
CA GLN A 72 -3.69 -11.74 26.04
C GLN A 72 -2.64 -10.68 25.70
N GLN A 73 -1.44 -11.08 25.28
CA GLN A 73 -0.40 -10.14 24.84
C GLN A 73 -0.76 -9.41 23.53
N LEU A 74 -1.61 -10.01 22.69
CA LEU A 74 -2.16 -9.39 21.48
C LEU A 74 -3.52 -8.70 21.71
N LYS A 75 -3.95 -8.50 22.96
CA LYS A 75 -5.12 -7.66 23.25
C LYS A 75 -4.73 -6.19 23.13
N ASN A 76 -5.64 -5.35 22.63
CA ASN A 76 -5.45 -3.91 22.47
C ASN A 76 -4.32 -3.54 21.49
N LEU A 77 -4.08 -4.35 20.45
CA LEU A 77 -3.25 -3.94 19.31
C LEU A 77 -3.82 -2.67 18.67
N GLN A 78 -2.93 -1.73 18.37
CA GLN A 78 -3.27 -0.43 17.82
C GLN A 78 -2.47 -0.14 16.56
N VAL A 79 -3.05 0.69 15.69
CA VAL A 79 -2.40 1.24 14.51
C VAL A 79 -2.58 2.74 14.50
N ALA A 80 -1.50 3.48 14.20
CA ALA A 80 -1.51 4.93 14.12
C ALA A 80 -1.14 5.38 12.71
N PHE A 81 -1.89 6.31 12.14
CA PHE A 81 -1.55 6.92 10.87
C PHE A 81 -1.77 8.43 10.90
N GLU A 82 -0.96 9.12 10.11
CA GLU A 82 -0.98 10.56 9.97
C GLU A 82 -2.16 10.99 9.10
N ILE A 83 -2.87 12.01 9.59
CA ILE A 83 -4.01 12.64 8.91
C ILE A 83 -3.66 14.07 8.53
N GLU A 84 -3.12 14.82 9.47
CA GLU A 84 -2.64 16.21 9.31
C GLU A 84 -1.21 16.31 9.88
N ASP A 85 -0.51 17.39 9.52
CA ASP A 85 0.84 17.66 10.02
C ASP A 85 0.89 17.54 11.55
N ASP A 86 1.71 16.62 12.04
CA ASP A 86 1.90 16.31 13.47
C ASP A 86 0.68 15.70 14.22
N LEU A 87 -0.42 15.36 13.55
CA LEU A 87 -1.62 14.75 14.15
C LEU A 87 -1.89 13.32 13.64
N TYR A 88 -1.88 12.37 14.59
CA TYR A 88 -2.07 10.94 14.34
C TYR A 88 -3.36 10.45 15.00
N GLU A 89 -4.21 9.75 14.24
CA GLU A 89 -5.33 8.99 14.79
C GLU A 89 -4.89 7.56 15.10
N VAL A 90 -5.27 7.06 16.29
CA VAL A 90 -4.92 5.74 16.78
C VAL A 90 -6.17 4.88 16.88
N HIS A 91 -6.12 3.71 16.25
CA HIS A 91 -7.27 2.82 16.15
C HIS A 91 -6.95 1.43 16.68
N ARG A 92 -7.95 0.80 17.29
CA ARG A 92 -7.80 -0.51 17.91
C ARG A 92 -8.11 -1.62 16.90
N ILE A 93 -7.13 -2.46 16.60
CA ILE A 93 -7.28 -3.65 15.75
C ILE A 93 -7.97 -4.77 16.53
N THR A 94 -7.61 -4.93 17.81
CA THR A 94 -8.19 -5.96 18.69
C THR A 94 -8.66 -5.30 19.98
N ARG A 95 -9.94 -5.44 20.35
CA ARG A 95 -10.46 -4.98 21.65
C ARG A 95 -10.58 -6.12 22.64
N THR A 96 -11.03 -7.30 22.18
CA THR A 96 -11.31 -8.46 23.03
C THR A 96 -10.36 -9.63 22.78
N LEU A 97 -10.29 -10.56 23.74
CA LEU A 97 -9.57 -11.84 23.56
C LEU A 97 -10.11 -12.66 22.38
N ARG A 98 -11.39 -12.48 22.02
CA ARG A 98 -11.98 -13.16 20.85
C ARG A 98 -11.40 -12.61 19.56
N ASP A 99 -11.20 -11.29 19.47
CA ASP A 99 -10.64 -10.63 18.29
C ASP A 99 -9.18 -11.05 18.09
N SER A 100 -8.37 -11.06 19.15
CA SER A 100 -6.99 -11.53 19.10
C SER A 100 -6.91 -12.99 18.65
N ARG A 101 -7.82 -13.87 19.12
CA ARG A 101 -7.89 -15.27 18.64
C ARG A 101 -8.31 -15.39 17.18
N ARG A 102 -9.22 -14.54 16.69
CA ARG A 102 -9.60 -14.50 15.27
C ARG A 102 -8.40 -14.09 14.42
N LEU A 103 -7.69 -13.04 14.82
CA LEU A 103 -6.50 -12.54 14.13
C LEU A 103 -5.40 -13.62 14.00
N LEU A 104 -5.18 -14.40 15.06
CA LEU A 104 -4.23 -15.53 15.05
C LEU A 104 -4.57 -16.65 14.05
N ARG A 105 -5.82 -16.74 13.59
CA ARG A 105 -6.27 -17.74 12.60
C ARG A 105 -6.21 -17.23 11.16
N VAL A 106 -5.94 -15.95 10.94
CA VAL A 106 -5.91 -15.36 9.60
C VAL A 106 -4.59 -15.67 8.90
N GLY A 107 -4.67 -16.13 7.64
CA GLY A 107 -3.50 -16.32 6.79
C GLY A 107 -2.46 -17.26 7.39
N ARG A 108 -1.20 -16.82 7.43
CA ARG A 108 -0.04 -17.61 7.93
C ARG A 108 0.36 -17.29 9.37
N VAL A 109 -0.45 -16.53 10.11
CA VAL A 109 -0.12 -16.16 11.50
C VAL A 109 0.00 -17.40 12.39
N GLY A 110 -0.88 -18.38 12.20
CA GLY A 110 -0.83 -19.64 12.95
C GLY A 110 0.49 -20.41 12.76
N TYR A 111 1.08 -20.32 11.56
CA TYR A 111 2.40 -20.90 11.27
C TYR A 111 3.53 -20.13 11.99
N GLY A 112 3.50 -18.79 11.99
CA GLY A 112 4.48 -18.00 12.75
C GLY A 112 4.40 -18.27 14.26
N VAL A 113 3.18 -18.35 14.81
CA VAL A 113 2.97 -18.70 16.22
C VAL A 113 3.42 -20.13 16.51
N LEU A 114 3.26 -21.07 15.58
CA LEU A 114 3.77 -22.43 15.75
C LEU A 114 5.29 -22.45 15.89
N LEU A 115 6.03 -21.76 15.01
CA LEU A 115 7.50 -21.67 15.11
C LEU A 115 7.94 -21.06 16.44
N TYR A 116 7.27 -19.99 16.87
CA TYR A 116 7.52 -19.39 18.18
C TYR A 116 7.27 -20.37 19.32
N MET A 117 6.16 -21.12 19.28
CA MET A 117 5.84 -22.13 20.29
C MET A 117 6.81 -23.31 20.26
N MET A 118 7.32 -23.71 19.10
CA MET A 118 8.33 -24.77 19.01
C MET A 118 9.61 -24.36 19.74
N GLY A 119 10.17 -23.19 19.40
CA GLY A 119 11.38 -22.70 20.05
C GLY A 119 11.19 -22.49 21.55
N LEU A 120 10.05 -21.92 21.96
CA LEU A 120 9.71 -21.75 23.38
C LEU A 120 9.60 -23.10 24.10
N THR A 121 8.93 -24.09 23.50
CA THR A 121 8.76 -25.40 24.12
C THR A 121 10.11 -26.12 24.24
N GLY A 122 10.98 -26.01 23.23
CA GLY A 122 12.35 -26.56 23.31
C GLY A 122 13.15 -25.96 24.47
N VAL A 123 13.07 -24.64 24.66
CA VAL A 123 13.70 -23.95 25.80
C VAL A 123 13.06 -24.35 27.13
N LEU A 124 11.73 -24.47 27.21
CA LEU A 124 11.04 -24.90 28.42
C LEU A 124 11.42 -26.34 28.81
N ILE A 125 11.60 -27.23 27.84
CA ILE A 125 12.08 -28.60 28.12
C ILE A 125 13.52 -28.54 28.63
N LEU A 126 14.40 -27.72 28.04
CA LEU A 126 15.77 -27.53 28.52
C LEU A 126 15.81 -27.01 29.97
N ILE A 127 15.00 -26.01 30.30
CA ILE A 127 14.88 -25.49 31.67
C ILE A 127 14.33 -26.57 32.61
N ALA A 128 13.33 -27.34 32.16
CA ALA A 128 12.75 -28.38 32.98
C ALA A 128 13.77 -29.50 33.28
N GLU A 129 14.57 -29.93 32.30
CA GLU A 129 15.67 -30.88 32.52
C GLU A 129 16.62 -30.37 33.61
N LEU A 130 17.10 -29.12 33.49
CA LEU A 130 17.97 -28.47 34.49
C LEU A 130 17.33 -28.34 35.89
N LEU A 131 16.01 -28.24 35.97
CA LEU A 131 15.29 -28.09 37.24
C LEU A 131 15.12 -29.43 37.97
N PHE A 132 14.88 -30.52 37.23
CA PHE A 132 14.62 -31.84 37.80
C PHE A 132 15.90 -32.64 38.08
N ASP A 133 16.87 -32.66 37.17
CA ASP A 133 18.16 -33.30 37.35
C ASP A 133 19.23 -32.58 36.51
N ALA A 134 20.03 -31.73 37.16
CA ALA A 134 21.07 -30.96 36.48
C ALA A 134 22.31 -31.79 36.11
N ALA A 135 22.45 -33.01 36.65
CA ALA A 135 23.63 -33.85 36.44
C ALA A 135 23.48 -34.82 35.26
N VAL A 136 22.24 -35.19 34.90
CA VAL A 136 22.00 -36.18 33.83
C VAL A 136 20.93 -35.71 32.85
N PHE A 137 21.33 -35.45 31.60
CA PHE A 137 20.37 -35.16 30.53
C PHE A 137 19.84 -36.44 29.88
N SER A 138 18.54 -36.47 29.58
CA SER A 138 17.94 -37.54 28.79
C SER A 138 18.23 -37.37 27.31
N GLN A 139 18.90 -38.35 26.68
CA GLN A 139 19.19 -38.33 25.24
C GLN A 139 17.92 -38.17 24.38
N PHE A 140 16.81 -38.78 24.81
CA PHE A 140 15.51 -38.65 24.12
C PHE A 140 14.98 -37.21 24.14
N ASN A 141 15.03 -36.54 25.30
CA ASN A 141 14.58 -35.16 25.43
C ASN A 141 15.53 -34.20 24.69
N LEU A 142 16.83 -34.48 24.64
CA LEU A 142 17.80 -33.70 23.85
C LEU A 142 17.49 -33.71 22.35
N TYR A 143 17.09 -34.84 21.75
CA TYR A 143 16.67 -34.86 20.34
C TYR A 143 15.40 -34.04 20.09
N ILE A 144 14.44 -34.07 21.02
CA ILE A 144 13.23 -33.24 20.94
C ILE A 144 13.59 -31.76 21.05
N ILE A 145 14.42 -31.39 22.03
CA ILE A 145 14.93 -30.03 22.23
C ILE A 145 15.61 -29.54 20.94
N ALA A 146 16.57 -30.32 20.42
CA ALA A 146 17.32 -29.99 19.21
C ALA A 146 16.37 -29.76 18.01
N THR A 147 15.40 -30.64 17.81
CA THR A 147 14.42 -30.52 16.71
C THR A 147 13.54 -29.26 16.87
N LEU A 148 13.04 -29.01 18.08
CA LEU A 148 12.16 -27.87 18.37
C LEU A 148 12.87 -26.51 18.27
N ILE A 149 14.19 -26.49 18.41
CA ILE A 149 15.02 -25.28 18.31
C ILE A 149 15.55 -25.09 16.88
N LEU A 150 16.13 -26.12 16.27
CA LEU A 150 16.76 -26.00 14.95
C LEU A 150 15.76 -25.61 13.87
N ILE A 151 14.51 -26.10 13.94
CA ILE A 151 13.47 -25.73 12.95
C ILE A 151 13.20 -24.22 12.97
N PRO A 152 12.83 -23.57 14.10
CA PRO A 152 12.70 -22.11 14.15
C PRO A 152 13.96 -21.34 13.74
N VAL A 153 15.15 -21.79 14.15
CA VAL A 153 16.43 -21.15 13.79
C VAL A 153 16.65 -21.17 12.27
N PHE A 154 16.34 -22.29 11.61
CA PHE A 154 16.44 -22.41 10.16
C PHE A 154 15.38 -21.59 9.41
N MET A 155 14.13 -21.62 9.88
CA MET A 155 13.01 -20.97 9.18
C MET A 155 12.99 -19.45 9.33
N SER A 156 13.58 -18.93 10.42
CA SER A 156 13.54 -17.52 10.80
C SER A 156 14.23 -16.60 9.75
N PRO A 157 15.49 -16.84 9.31
CA PRO A 157 16.12 -16.03 8.27
C PRO A 157 15.48 -16.14 6.90
N TRP A 158 14.94 -17.31 6.57
CA TRP A 158 14.21 -17.48 5.33
C TRP A 158 12.94 -16.62 5.28
N GLU A 159 12.13 -16.62 6.34
CA GLU A 159 10.91 -15.79 6.40
C GLU A 159 11.25 -14.29 6.48
N SER A 160 12.29 -13.89 7.23
CA SER A 160 12.75 -12.50 7.26
C SER A 160 13.24 -12.03 5.89
N LEU A 161 14.08 -12.79 5.20
CA LEU A 161 14.56 -12.44 3.86
C LEU A 161 13.40 -12.31 2.86
N ASN A 162 12.46 -13.25 2.89
CA ASN A 162 11.30 -13.24 2.01
C ASN A 162 10.44 -11.97 2.21
N SER A 163 10.19 -11.58 3.46
CA SER A 163 9.43 -10.35 3.78
C SER A 163 10.15 -9.05 3.40
N LEU A 164 11.49 -9.02 3.53
CA LEU A 164 12.30 -7.85 3.18
C LEU A 164 12.34 -7.61 1.66
N LEU A 165 12.38 -8.69 0.88
CA LEU A 165 12.41 -8.64 -0.58
C LEU A 165 11.02 -8.48 -1.21
N SER A 166 9.94 -8.84 -0.52
CA SER A 166 8.57 -8.68 -1.02
C SER A 166 8.06 -7.22 -0.98
N SER A 167 8.73 -6.33 -0.24
CA SER A 167 8.29 -4.96 0.11
C SER A 167 7.99 -4.00 -1.07
N LYS A 168 8.22 -4.37 -2.34
CA LYS A 168 7.98 -3.45 -3.48
C LYS A 168 7.16 -3.97 -4.65
N ARG A 169 6.65 -5.19 -4.59
CA ARG A 169 5.67 -5.66 -5.58
C ARG A 169 4.43 -6.06 -4.83
N ARG A 170 3.39 -5.22 -4.95
CA ARG A 170 2.02 -5.60 -4.56
C ARG A 170 1.76 -6.99 -5.10
N ASP A 171 1.23 -7.84 -4.23
CA ASP A 171 0.86 -9.22 -4.49
C ASP A 171 -0.25 -9.23 -5.56
N VAL A 172 0.13 -8.97 -6.82
CA VAL A 172 -0.51 -9.61 -7.98
C VAL A 172 -0.64 -11.07 -7.58
N LYS A 173 -1.77 -11.73 -7.89
CA LYS A 173 -1.92 -13.18 -7.81
C LYS A 173 -0.74 -13.84 -8.53
N ALA A 174 0.37 -13.98 -7.82
CA ALA A 174 1.45 -14.84 -8.17
C ALA A 174 0.75 -16.18 -8.10
N SER A 175 0.50 -16.78 -9.27
CA SER A 175 0.15 -18.19 -9.37
C SER A 175 0.96 -18.95 -8.31
N LEU A 176 0.32 -19.91 -7.63
CA LEU A 176 0.96 -20.68 -6.54
C LEU A 176 2.39 -21.11 -6.91
N SER A 177 2.63 -21.42 -8.19
CA SER A 177 3.94 -21.68 -8.77
C SER A 177 4.91 -20.49 -8.68
N THR A 178 4.56 -19.29 -9.14
CA THR A 178 5.43 -18.09 -9.05
C THR A 178 5.77 -17.70 -7.60
N ALA A 179 4.81 -17.79 -6.67
CA ALA A 179 5.07 -17.52 -5.26
C ALA A 179 6.02 -18.58 -4.65
N LEU A 180 5.85 -19.85 -5.04
CA LEU A 180 6.73 -20.95 -4.61
C LEU A 180 8.13 -20.80 -5.20
N ILE A 181 8.25 -20.45 -6.49
CA ILE A 181 9.54 -20.19 -7.16
C ILE A 181 10.29 -19.06 -6.47
N GLN A 182 9.62 -17.95 -6.13
CA GLN A 182 10.27 -16.85 -5.43
C GLN A 182 10.76 -17.27 -4.05
N ARG A 183 9.95 -18.00 -3.28
CA ARG A 183 10.34 -18.51 -1.96
C ARG A 183 11.47 -19.53 -2.03
N LEU A 184 11.49 -20.37 -3.05
CA LEU A 184 12.57 -21.33 -3.28
C LEU A 184 13.86 -20.60 -3.69
N PHE A 185 13.75 -19.59 -4.54
CA PHE A 185 14.89 -18.76 -4.94
C PHE A 185 15.51 -18.03 -3.74
N THR A 186 14.71 -17.47 -2.81
CA THR A 186 15.26 -16.81 -1.61
C THR A 186 15.94 -17.79 -0.67
N LEU A 187 15.44 -19.02 -0.55
CA LEU A 187 16.09 -20.08 0.23
C LEU A 187 17.43 -20.49 -0.41
N VAL A 188 17.43 -20.73 -1.74
CA VAL A 188 18.65 -21.08 -2.48
C VAL A 188 19.69 -19.97 -2.37
N LEU A 189 19.27 -18.70 -2.52
CA LEU A 189 20.16 -17.56 -2.35
C LEU A 189 20.79 -17.54 -0.95
N LEU A 190 20.00 -17.75 0.09
CA LEU A 190 20.50 -17.79 1.48
C LEU A 190 21.55 -18.89 1.66
N VAL A 191 21.25 -20.11 1.22
CA VAL A 191 22.16 -21.27 1.33
C VAL A 191 23.43 -21.07 0.51
N VAL A 192 23.32 -20.54 -0.71
CA VAL A 192 24.48 -20.28 -1.59
C VAL A 192 25.40 -19.23 -0.96
N VAL A 193 24.86 -18.13 -0.43
CA VAL A 193 25.68 -17.10 0.22
C VAL A 193 26.41 -17.65 1.44
N THR A 194 25.74 -18.48 2.25
CA THR A 194 26.39 -19.11 3.41
C THR A 194 27.45 -20.13 3.01
N LEU A 195 27.21 -20.91 1.95
CA LEU A 195 28.19 -21.84 1.42
C LEU A 195 29.40 -21.11 0.84
N LEU A 196 29.22 -19.96 0.19
CA LEU A 196 30.34 -19.16 -0.31
C LEU A 196 31.27 -18.69 0.82
N VAL A 197 30.73 -18.30 1.97
CA VAL A 197 31.53 -17.92 3.15
C VAL A 197 32.32 -19.13 3.68
N LEU A 198 31.68 -20.30 3.79
CA LEU A 198 32.34 -21.52 4.26
C LEU A 198 33.40 -22.03 3.28
N VAL A 199 33.13 -21.97 1.97
CA VAL A 199 34.09 -22.34 0.92
C VAL A 199 35.28 -21.39 0.90
N TYR A 200 35.04 -20.09 1.09
CA TYR A 200 36.12 -19.12 1.23
C TYR A 200 36.99 -19.42 2.46
N GLY A 201 36.39 -19.69 3.61
CA GLY A 201 37.13 -20.12 4.81
C GLY A 201 37.97 -21.37 4.58
N TYR A 202 37.37 -22.39 3.95
CA TYR A 202 38.07 -23.63 3.58
C TYR A 202 39.26 -23.37 2.63
N GLN A 203 39.14 -22.41 1.70
CA GLN A 203 40.24 -22.05 0.80
C GLN A 203 41.39 -21.33 1.51
N VAL A 204 41.11 -20.55 2.55
CA VAL A 204 42.11 -19.79 3.30
C VAL A 204 42.86 -20.70 4.27
N GLU A 205 42.16 -21.57 4.99
CA GLU A 205 42.72 -22.34 6.12
C GLU A 205 42.91 -23.84 5.82
N GLY A 206 42.39 -24.35 4.70
CA GLY A 206 42.49 -25.77 4.32
C GLY A 206 41.57 -26.71 5.10
N ALA A 207 40.89 -26.20 6.13
CA ALA A 207 39.85 -26.86 6.91
C ALA A 207 38.75 -25.85 7.29
N ILE A 208 37.57 -26.34 7.71
CA ILE A 208 36.51 -25.46 8.24
C ILE A 208 36.77 -25.30 9.74
N THR A 209 37.37 -24.19 10.14
CA THR A 209 37.58 -23.89 11.56
C THR A 209 36.29 -23.40 12.24
N PRO A 210 36.20 -23.49 13.57
CA PRO A 210 35.10 -22.98 14.38
C PRO A 210 34.73 -21.51 14.07
N GLU A 211 35.73 -20.67 13.81
CA GLU A 211 35.53 -19.25 13.46
C GLU A 211 34.75 -19.08 12.14
N TRP A 212 35.14 -19.79 11.08
CA TRP A 212 34.42 -19.74 9.81
C TRP A 212 33.02 -20.35 9.89
N LEU A 213 32.81 -21.33 10.79
CA LEU A 213 31.48 -21.85 11.10
C LEU A 213 30.62 -20.77 11.77
N ALA A 214 31.17 -20.03 12.73
CA ALA A 214 30.51 -18.89 13.35
C ALA A 214 30.17 -17.79 12.33
N PHE A 215 31.08 -17.45 11.42
CA PHE A 215 30.81 -16.50 10.33
C PHE A 215 29.75 -17.01 9.34
N GLY A 216 29.75 -18.31 9.02
CA GLY A 216 28.73 -18.94 8.19
C GLY A 216 27.35 -18.88 8.85
N MET A 217 27.26 -19.16 10.15
CA MET A 217 26.03 -19.06 10.94
C MET A 217 25.56 -17.61 11.06
N LEU A 218 26.47 -16.66 11.28
CA LEU A 218 26.18 -15.23 11.30
C LEU A 218 25.61 -14.77 9.95
N THR A 219 26.20 -15.22 8.85
CA THR A 219 25.75 -14.94 7.48
C THR A 219 24.36 -15.53 7.21
N PHE A 220 24.11 -16.75 7.69
CA PHE A 220 22.79 -17.38 7.60
C PHE A 220 21.73 -16.59 8.37
N MET A 221 22.07 -16.13 9.57
CA MET A 221 21.18 -15.35 10.44
C MET A 221 21.12 -13.87 10.08
N ALA A 222 21.93 -13.38 9.13
CA ALA A 222 22.03 -11.97 8.83
C ALA A 222 20.66 -11.32 8.53
N PRO A 223 19.75 -11.89 7.70
CA PRO A 223 18.45 -11.27 7.44
C PRO A 223 17.61 -10.99 8.69
N THR A 224 17.63 -11.88 9.69
CA THR A 224 16.89 -11.69 10.96
C THR A 224 17.56 -10.63 11.82
N ILE A 225 18.88 -10.66 11.91
CA ILE A 225 19.68 -9.70 12.68
C ILE A 225 19.48 -8.28 12.11
N PHE A 226 19.52 -8.13 10.78
CA PHE A 226 19.24 -6.87 10.09
C PHE A 226 17.83 -6.35 10.35
N ALA A 227 16.82 -7.21 10.21
CA ALA A 227 15.45 -6.85 10.52
C ALA A 227 15.29 -6.38 11.97
N TYR A 228 15.76 -7.18 12.92
CA TYR A 228 15.63 -6.91 14.35
C TYR A 228 16.33 -5.60 14.75
N GLY A 229 17.62 -5.46 14.40
CA GLY A 229 18.42 -4.28 14.74
C GLY A 229 17.85 -2.98 14.18
N ARG A 230 17.38 -2.99 12.92
CA ARG A 230 16.77 -1.81 12.28
C ARG A 230 15.44 -1.42 12.89
N ILE A 231 14.56 -2.39 13.13
CA ILE A 231 13.23 -2.16 13.72
C ILE A 231 13.38 -1.59 15.13
N MET A 232 14.31 -2.14 15.90
CA MET A 232 14.66 -1.68 17.23
C MET A 232 15.25 -0.28 17.26
N GLY A 233 16.31 -0.04 16.47
CA GLY A 233 16.99 1.26 16.46
C GLY A 233 16.08 2.39 15.97
N ALA A 234 15.28 2.13 14.92
CA ALA A 234 14.35 3.12 14.40
C ALA A 234 13.23 3.47 15.39
N SER A 235 12.77 2.50 16.20
CA SER A 235 11.66 2.69 17.14
C SER A 235 12.05 3.05 18.57
N TRP A 236 13.35 3.05 18.89
CA TRP A 236 13.86 3.31 20.24
C TRP A 236 13.29 4.59 20.87
N ASN A 237 13.27 5.70 20.12
CA ASN A 237 12.72 6.98 20.59
C ASN A 237 11.23 6.88 20.98
N MET A 238 10.45 6.17 20.16
CA MET A 238 9.03 5.94 20.40
C MET A 238 8.82 5.08 21.65
N LEU A 239 9.56 3.96 21.74
CA LEU A 239 9.48 3.04 22.87
C LEU A 239 9.87 3.72 24.19
N LEU A 240 10.95 4.51 24.19
CA LEU A 240 11.38 5.25 25.37
C LEU A 240 10.33 6.27 25.83
N ILE A 241 9.81 7.10 24.90
CA ILE A 241 8.80 8.13 25.24
C ILE A 241 7.50 7.49 25.72
N SER A 242 7.03 6.44 25.03
CA SER A 242 5.79 5.75 25.39
C SER A 242 5.89 5.07 26.74
N LYS A 243 6.93 4.26 26.99
CA LYS A 243 7.10 3.59 28.28
C LYS A 243 7.35 4.58 29.41
N TRP A 244 8.06 5.69 29.18
CA TRP A 244 8.18 6.78 30.14
C TRP A 244 6.85 7.48 30.47
N ARG A 245 5.92 7.55 29.51
CA ARG A 245 4.54 8.01 29.78
C ARG A 245 3.77 6.96 30.60
N THR A 246 3.96 5.67 30.30
CA THR A 246 3.34 4.56 31.05
C THR A 246 3.80 4.53 32.50
N THR A 247 5.09 4.74 32.80
CA THR A 247 5.61 4.81 34.20
C THR A 247 4.92 5.91 35.00
N ARG A 248 4.63 7.04 34.35
CA ARG A 248 3.88 8.17 34.93
C ARG A 248 2.36 7.96 34.96
N GLY A 249 1.87 6.81 34.51
CA GLY A 249 0.43 6.47 34.48
C GLY A 249 -0.38 7.24 33.44
N ARG A 250 0.26 7.82 32.42
CA ARG A 250 -0.40 8.49 31.29
C ARG A 250 -0.68 7.48 30.17
N LYS A 251 -1.86 7.58 29.56
CA LYS A 251 -2.22 6.78 28.36
C LYS A 251 -1.32 7.16 27.18
N ASN A 252 -1.03 6.21 26.32
CA ASN A 252 -0.24 6.41 25.11
C ASN A 252 -0.68 5.45 23.98
N PRO A 253 -0.14 5.59 22.75
CA PRO A 253 -0.54 4.76 21.61
C PRO A 253 -0.16 3.26 21.68
N ILE A 254 0.67 2.85 22.66
CA ILE A 254 1.04 1.44 22.88
C ILE A 254 0.23 0.85 24.04
N ASP A 255 -0.01 1.68 25.06
CA ASP A 255 -0.74 1.39 26.29
C ASP A 255 -1.94 2.37 26.41
N PRO A 256 -3.09 2.06 25.78
CA PRO A 256 -4.25 2.96 25.73
C PRO A 256 -5.06 2.98 27.03
N GLU A 257 -4.94 1.91 27.81
CA GLU A 257 -5.56 1.80 29.14
C GLU A 257 -4.55 2.18 30.22
N LYS A 258 -5.03 2.69 31.35
CA LYS A 258 -4.15 3.10 32.45
C LYS A 258 -3.60 1.86 33.14
N ASN A 259 -2.30 1.61 32.99
CA ASN A 259 -1.65 0.48 33.64
C ASN A 259 -1.66 0.61 35.17
N GLY A 260 -1.91 -0.53 35.83
CA GLY A 260 -1.80 -0.69 37.29
C GLY A 260 -0.34 -0.62 37.77
N LEU A 261 -0.12 -0.67 39.09
CA LEU A 261 1.21 -0.48 39.70
C LEU A 261 2.28 -1.45 39.14
N ILE A 262 1.94 -2.73 39.00
CA ILE A 262 2.85 -3.77 38.46
C ILE A 262 3.24 -3.45 37.01
N GLY A 263 2.28 -3.05 36.18
CA GLY A 263 2.55 -2.68 34.78
C GLY A 263 3.42 -1.43 34.64
N ARG A 264 3.33 -0.49 35.60
CA ARG A 264 4.21 0.68 35.64
C ARG A 264 5.63 0.33 36.07
N LEU A 265 5.79 -0.58 37.03
CA LEU A 265 7.10 -1.07 37.47
C LEU A 265 7.80 -1.81 36.32
N PHE A 266 7.08 -2.67 35.61
CA PHE A 266 7.61 -3.35 34.41
C PHE A 266 8.01 -2.35 33.32
N SER A 267 7.17 -1.34 33.05
CA SER A 267 7.49 -0.27 32.10
C SER A 267 8.72 0.55 32.52
N PHE A 268 8.92 0.74 33.83
CA PHE A 268 10.07 1.47 34.36
C PHE A 268 11.37 0.69 34.16
N LEU A 269 11.34 -0.61 34.45
CA LEU A 269 12.46 -1.51 34.19
C LEU A 269 12.78 -1.59 32.69
N LEU A 270 11.77 -1.62 31.81
CA LEU A 270 11.99 -1.51 30.36
C LEU A 270 12.64 -0.17 29.94
N VAL A 271 12.26 0.95 30.57
CA VAL A 271 12.91 2.25 30.31
C VAL A 271 14.38 2.21 30.70
N LEU A 272 14.72 1.61 31.84
CA LEU A 272 16.11 1.48 32.28
C LEU A 272 16.93 0.67 31.27
N PHE A 273 16.39 -0.46 30.80
CA PHE A 273 17.04 -1.25 29.74
C PHE A 273 17.18 -0.48 28.44
N LEU A 274 16.14 0.22 27.97
CA LEU A 274 16.23 1.04 26.76
C LEU A 274 17.28 2.14 26.89
N LEU A 275 17.44 2.74 28.06
CA LEU A 275 18.43 3.79 28.30
C LEU A 275 19.87 3.25 28.29
N THR A 276 20.10 2.05 28.80
CA THR A 276 21.45 1.44 28.83
C THR A 276 21.85 0.77 27.52
N MET A 277 20.89 0.42 26.65
CA MET A 277 21.13 -0.27 25.37
C MET A 277 22.20 0.37 24.45
N PRO A 278 22.23 1.71 24.22
CA PRO A 278 23.28 2.29 23.38
C PRO A 278 24.69 2.15 23.97
N LEU A 279 24.81 2.20 25.31
CA LEU A 279 26.09 2.04 26.00
C LEU A 279 26.57 0.59 25.93
N THR A 280 25.67 -0.37 26.14
CA THR A 280 26.01 -1.80 26.01
C THR A 280 26.32 -2.17 24.56
N ALA A 281 25.69 -1.50 23.58
CA ALA A 281 25.98 -1.66 22.17
C ALA A 281 27.39 -1.19 21.79
N LEU A 282 27.81 -0.02 22.28
CA LEU A 282 29.17 0.45 22.07
C LEU A 282 30.20 -0.48 22.72
N ASN A 283 29.94 -0.92 23.96
CA ASN A 283 30.81 -1.85 24.68
C ASN A 283 30.98 -3.18 23.95
N GLY A 284 29.91 -3.76 23.41
CA GLY A 284 30.00 -5.05 22.71
C GLY A 284 30.76 -4.97 21.40
N ILE A 285 30.53 -3.93 20.61
CA ILE A 285 31.27 -3.70 19.38
C ILE A 285 32.75 -3.46 19.66
N SER A 286 33.08 -2.60 20.65
CA SER A 286 34.47 -2.35 21.01
C SER A 286 35.17 -3.59 21.54
N THR A 287 34.46 -4.43 22.31
CA THR A 287 35.00 -5.68 22.85
C THR A 287 35.36 -6.65 21.74
N VAL A 288 34.45 -6.88 20.78
CA VAL A 288 34.73 -7.78 19.64
C VAL A 288 35.85 -7.25 18.76
N LEU A 289 35.87 -5.95 18.45
CA LEU A 289 36.96 -5.35 17.67
C LEU A 289 38.31 -5.44 18.39
N TYR A 290 38.33 -5.24 19.71
CA TYR A 290 39.55 -5.33 20.50
C TYR A 290 40.10 -6.76 20.51
N VAL A 291 39.26 -7.76 20.74
CA VAL A 291 39.69 -9.17 20.75
C VAL A 291 40.14 -9.62 19.35
N LEU A 292 39.37 -9.34 18.29
CA LEU A 292 39.72 -9.77 16.92
C LEU A 292 40.94 -9.08 16.32
N ILE A 293 41.19 -7.80 16.66
CA ILE A 293 42.28 -7.02 16.04
C ILE A 293 43.54 -7.04 16.90
N SER A 294 43.39 -6.96 18.23
CA SER A 294 44.51 -6.79 19.16
C SER A 294 44.95 -8.08 19.84
N ASP A 295 44.19 -9.17 19.70
CA ASP A 295 44.48 -10.51 20.21
C ASP A 295 45.11 -10.51 21.62
N PRO A 296 44.39 -9.98 22.64
CA PRO A 296 44.95 -9.77 23.96
C PRO A 296 45.08 -11.11 24.71
N PRO A 297 46.16 -11.33 25.48
CA PRO A 297 46.37 -12.60 26.21
C PRO A 297 45.34 -12.87 27.32
N ASN A 298 44.50 -11.89 27.66
CA ASN A 298 43.39 -11.99 28.61
C ASN A 298 42.01 -11.89 27.91
N ALA A 299 41.93 -12.28 26.64
CA ALA A 299 40.69 -12.26 25.85
C ALA A 299 39.54 -13.01 26.54
N GLU A 300 39.82 -14.19 27.09
CA GLU A 300 38.85 -15.02 27.82
C GLU A 300 38.24 -14.26 29.01
N GLU A 301 39.06 -13.67 29.88
CA GLU A 301 38.58 -12.89 31.03
C GLU A 301 37.76 -11.68 30.61
N ILE A 302 38.19 -10.97 29.57
CA ILE A 302 37.49 -9.78 29.05
C ILE A 302 36.10 -10.17 28.53
N LEU A 303 36.00 -11.27 27.78
CA LEU A 303 34.73 -11.74 27.23
C LEU A 303 33.81 -12.32 28.32
N ASN A 304 34.37 -12.90 29.38
CA ASN A 304 33.60 -13.47 30.48
C ASN A 304 33.03 -12.36 31.39
N TYR A 305 33.84 -11.38 31.80
CA TYR A 305 33.45 -10.30 32.71
C TYR A 305 32.72 -9.12 32.05
N GLY A 306 31.88 -9.37 31.03
CA GLY A 306 31.00 -8.33 30.47
C GLY A 306 31.68 -7.34 29.52
N GLY A 307 32.78 -7.74 28.88
CA GLY A 307 33.51 -6.95 27.88
C GLY A 307 34.46 -5.94 28.51
N ILE A 308 35.00 -5.03 27.71
CA ILE A 308 36.03 -4.07 28.15
C ILE A 308 35.57 -3.27 29.36
N ILE A 309 34.33 -2.76 29.36
CA ILE A 309 33.81 -1.97 30.49
C ILE A 309 33.67 -2.85 31.74
N GLY A 310 33.10 -4.05 31.61
CA GLY A 310 32.89 -4.94 32.76
C GLY A 310 34.21 -5.45 33.35
N TYR A 311 35.16 -5.83 32.50
CA TYR A 311 36.52 -6.20 32.91
C TYR A 311 37.24 -5.03 33.60
N SER A 312 37.07 -3.80 33.12
CA SER A 312 37.64 -2.61 33.76
C SER A 312 37.03 -2.31 35.14
N ILE A 313 35.76 -2.68 35.36
CA ILE A 313 35.10 -2.59 36.67
C ILE A 313 35.60 -3.73 37.57
N PHE A 314 35.78 -4.93 37.03
CA PHE A 314 36.33 -6.09 37.73
C PHE A 314 37.75 -5.85 38.24
N LEU A 315 38.65 -5.27 37.44
CA LEU A 315 40.00 -4.90 37.89
C LEU A 315 40.01 -3.78 38.95
N ARG A 316 38.90 -3.05 39.11
CA ARG A 316 38.75 -1.96 40.10
C ARG A 316 37.92 -2.38 41.31
N ILE A 317 37.62 -3.67 41.45
CA ILE A 317 36.75 -4.18 42.53
C ILE A 317 37.39 -4.04 43.91
N ASP A 318 38.71 -3.91 44.04
CA ASP A 318 39.36 -3.67 45.33
C ASP A 318 38.84 -2.40 46.02
N VAL A 319 38.37 -1.40 45.26
CA VAL A 319 37.76 -0.15 45.76
C VAL A 319 36.24 -0.29 46.04
N ILE A 320 35.58 -1.33 45.52
CA ILE A 320 34.14 -1.62 45.66
C ILE A 320 33.88 -2.78 46.65
N SER A 321 34.93 -3.54 46.98
CA SER A 321 34.92 -4.74 47.82
C SER A 321 34.42 -4.49 49.25
N GLU A 322 34.51 -3.25 49.75
CA GLU A 322 34.00 -2.86 51.07
C GLU A 322 32.46 -2.89 51.16
N ILE A 323 31.74 -2.84 50.02
CA ILE A 323 30.26 -2.83 49.96
C ILE A 323 29.69 -4.20 49.56
N LEU A 324 30.45 -5.02 48.82
CA LEU A 324 29.95 -6.25 48.18
C LEU A 324 30.24 -7.55 48.95
N PHE A 325 30.86 -7.46 50.13
CA PHE A 325 31.26 -8.63 50.94
C PHE A 325 30.08 -9.44 51.55
N HIS A 326 28.82 -9.00 51.38
CA HIS A 326 27.66 -9.70 51.96
C HIS A 326 26.90 -10.61 50.97
N TRP A 327 27.28 -10.63 49.68
CA TRP A 327 26.46 -11.22 48.61
C TRP A 327 27.17 -12.38 47.87
N GLU A 328 28.12 -13.03 48.52
CA GLU A 328 28.92 -14.15 47.98
C GLU A 328 28.10 -15.43 47.71
N PHE A 329 26.89 -15.52 48.27
CA PHE A 329 25.92 -16.62 48.04
C PHE A 329 25.35 -16.64 46.60
N ILE A 330 25.50 -15.58 45.82
CA ILE A 330 24.86 -15.44 44.49
C ILE A 330 25.56 -16.26 43.40
N LYS A 331 26.82 -16.66 43.61
CA LYS A 331 27.61 -17.39 42.60
C LYS A 331 27.37 -18.90 42.57
N SER A 332 26.65 -19.50 43.52
CA SER A 332 26.67 -20.97 43.72
C SER A 332 25.33 -21.70 43.57
N LEU A 333 24.35 -21.17 42.84
CA LEU A 333 23.03 -21.84 42.72
C LEU A 333 22.66 -22.15 41.26
N PRO A 334 22.50 -23.43 40.90
CA PRO A 334 21.65 -23.87 39.78
C PRO A 334 20.25 -23.24 39.82
N GLN A 335 19.73 -22.86 41.00
CA GLN A 335 18.52 -22.05 41.12
C GLN A 335 18.71 -20.58 40.75
N PHE A 336 19.88 -19.96 40.92
CA PHE A 336 20.17 -18.62 40.40
C PHE A 336 20.35 -18.65 38.88
N LEU A 337 20.97 -19.70 38.35
CA LEU A 337 20.99 -20.02 36.92
C LEU A 337 19.56 -20.16 36.39
N SER A 338 18.76 -21.04 36.97
CA SER A 338 17.35 -21.22 36.59
C SER A 338 16.57 -19.92 36.71
N LEU A 339 16.78 -19.12 37.76
CA LEU A 339 16.13 -17.82 37.95
C LEU A 339 16.65 -16.76 36.95
N TYR A 340 17.94 -16.70 36.66
CA TYR A 340 18.57 -15.78 35.72
C TYR A 340 18.17 -16.10 34.28
N LEU A 341 18.21 -17.38 33.90
CA LEU A 341 17.64 -17.88 32.65
C LEU A 341 16.15 -17.53 32.63
N THR A 342 15.37 -17.92 33.63
CA THR A 342 13.92 -17.66 33.64
C THR A 342 13.60 -16.17 33.60
N LEU A 343 14.40 -15.30 34.23
CA LEU A 343 14.20 -13.84 34.26
C LEU A 343 14.65 -13.17 32.96
N ASN A 344 15.79 -13.54 32.38
CA ASN A 344 16.23 -13.03 31.08
C ASN A 344 15.37 -13.58 29.93
N ILE A 345 14.98 -14.85 29.99
CA ILE A 345 14.06 -15.51 29.06
C ILE A 345 12.67 -14.87 29.13
N ALA A 346 12.12 -14.68 30.33
CA ALA A 346 10.78 -14.13 30.52
C ALA A 346 10.70 -12.62 30.22
N ILE A 347 11.69 -11.84 30.64
CA ILE A 347 11.64 -10.36 30.54
C ILE A 347 12.20 -9.86 29.19
N VAL A 348 13.32 -10.41 28.71
CA VAL A 348 14.04 -9.89 27.53
C VAL A 348 13.71 -10.67 26.25
N GLY A 349 13.40 -11.97 26.33
CA GLY A 349 13.06 -12.80 25.16
C GLY A 349 11.55 -12.87 24.84
N LEU A 350 10.72 -13.24 25.83
CA LEU A 350 9.28 -13.49 25.63
C LEU A 350 8.45 -12.19 25.55
N ALA A 351 8.54 -11.30 26.55
CA ALA A 351 7.74 -10.08 26.58
C ALA A 351 8.14 -9.11 25.46
N PHE A 352 9.41 -9.16 25.06
CA PHE A 352 9.99 -8.22 24.10
C PHE A 352 9.47 -8.41 22.67
N ILE A 353 9.27 -9.66 22.22
CA ILE A 353 8.66 -9.92 20.90
C ILE A 353 7.27 -9.29 20.81
N PHE A 354 6.48 -9.33 21.88
CA PHE A 354 5.15 -8.73 21.88
C PHE A 354 5.17 -7.20 21.89
N GLU A 355 6.10 -6.58 22.63
CA GLU A 355 6.32 -5.13 22.58
C GLU A 355 6.77 -4.66 21.21
N LEU A 356 7.71 -5.40 20.59
CA LEU A 356 8.13 -5.18 19.22
C LEU A 356 6.99 -5.34 18.22
N THR A 357 6.18 -6.38 18.38
CA THR A 357 5.02 -6.65 17.52
C THR A 357 3.99 -5.53 17.62
N ARG A 358 3.70 -5.04 18.84
CA ARG A 358 2.81 -3.88 19.07
C ARG A 358 3.35 -2.63 18.37
N ASN A 359 4.64 -2.37 18.49
CA ASN A 359 5.26 -1.22 17.86
C ASN A 359 5.34 -1.34 16.32
N LEU A 360 5.53 -2.55 15.79
CA LEU A 360 5.48 -2.83 14.34
C LEU A 360 4.09 -2.53 13.78
N ILE A 361 3.05 -3.04 14.43
CA ILE A 361 1.64 -2.84 14.04
C ILE A 361 1.18 -1.40 14.22
N LEU A 362 1.70 -0.71 15.24
CA LEU A 362 1.44 0.71 15.45
C LEU A 362 1.93 1.56 14.26
N GLY A 363 2.94 1.08 13.53
CA GLY A 363 3.66 1.87 12.53
C GLY A 363 4.74 2.74 13.16
N GLY A 364 5.23 2.43 14.37
CA GLY A 364 6.21 3.26 15.09
C GLY A 364 7.52 3.50 14.32
N GLN A 365 7.77 2.73 13.25
CA GLN A 365 8.93 2.89 12.37
C GLN A 365 8.78 4.01 11.33
N THR A 366 7.55 4.40 10.94
CA THR A 366 7.34 5.43 9.91
C THR A 366 7.54 6.83 10.47
N PHE A 367 7.29 7.05 11.76
CA PHE A 367 7.46 8.35 12.42
C PHE A 367 8.50 8.35 13.56
N GLY A 368 8.89 7.19 14.09
CA GLY A 368 9.86 7.04 15.17
C GLY A 368 11.34 7.26 14.79
N GLY A 369 11.72 7.04 13.54
CA GLY A 369 13.12 7.13 13.08
C GLY A 369 13.27 6.97 11.57
N MET A 370 14.49 7.18 11.06
CA MET A 370 14.86 6.90 9.66
C MET A 370 15.43 5.48 9.55
N PHE A 371 15.40 4.88 8.35
CA PHE A 371 15.90 3.51 8.08
C PHE A 371 15.13 2.32 8.71
N GLY A 372 13.93 2.54 9.24
CA GLY A 372 13.02 1.45 9.64
C GLY A 372 12.67 0.48 8.50
N VAL A 373 12.25 -0.74 8.85
CA VAL A 373 11.67 -1.75 7.96
C VAL A 373 10.14 -1.63 7.99
N THR A 374 9.58 -0.96 7.00
CA THR A 374 8.12 -0.85 6.81
C THR A 374 7.65 -1.97 5.89
N LEU A 375 6.98 -2.99 6.47
CA LEU A 375 6.42 -4.11 5.71
C LEU A 375 5.14 -3.72 4.97
N ASP A 376 4.22 -3.08 5.69
CA ASP A 376 2.95 -2.57 5.17
C ASP A 376 2.76 -1.14 5.71
N THR A 377 2.02 -0.31 4.98
CA THR A 377 1.73 1.04 5.45
C THR A 377 0.71 1.03 6.59
N PRO A 378 0.76 1.96 7.57
CA PRO A 378 -0.18 1.96 8.69
C PRO A 378 -1.67 2.01 8.26
N ARG A 379 -1.95 2.66 7.13
CA ARG A 379 -3.31 2.69 6.55
C ARG A 379 -3.77 1.30 6.08
N GLU A 380 -2.88 0.52 5.46
CA GLU A 380 -3.16 -0.85 5.02
C GLU A 380 -3.30 -1.82 6.19
N ILE A 381 -2.47 -1.70 7.23
CA ILE A 381 -2.61 -2.50 8.45
C ILE A 381 -4.00 -2.32 9.06
N ARG A 382 -4.54 -1.10 9.03
CA ARG A 382 -5.89 -0.87 9.52
C ARG A 382 -6.96 -1.49 8.63
N ALA A 383 -6.86 -1.28 7.32
CA ALA A 383 -7.92 -1.65 6.37
C ALA A 383 -7.93 -3.16 6.04
N GLU A 384 -6.77 -3.83 6.08
CA GLU A 384 -6.62 -5.18 5.55
C GLU A 384 -6.14 -6.20 6.59
N LYS A 385 -6.92 -7.29 6.76
CA LYS A 385 -6.55 -8.42 7.63
C LYS A 385 -5.33 -9.19 7.10
N SER A 386 -5.11 -9.19 5.78
CA SER A 386 -3.92 -9.77 5.12
C SER A 386 -2.64 -9.04 5.55
N ALA A 387 -2.64 -7.70 5.55
CA ALA A 387 -1.53 -6.88 6.03
C ALA A 387 -1.24 -7.14 7.52
N GLN A 388 -2.27 -7.15 8.37
CA GLN A 388 -2.13 -7.51 9.79
C GLN A 388 -1.51 -8.90 9.97
N ALA A 389 -1.96 -9.88 9.17
CA ALA A 389 -1.45 -11.24 9.20
C ALA A 389 0.01 -11.34 8.73
N ARG A 390 0.41 -10.60 7.69
CA ARG A 390 1.82 -10.56 7.22
C ARG A 390 2.75 -10.02 8.31
N GLN A 391 2.36 -8.93 8.98
CA GLN A 391 3.17 -8.35 10.06
C GLN A 391 3.33 -9.28 11.26
N LEU A 392 2.24 -9.90 11.71
CA LEU A 392 2.28 -10.88 12.80
C LEU A 392 3.09 -12.12 12.42
N THR A 393 2.93 -12.61 11.19
CA THR A 393 3.72 -13.76 10.71
C THR A 393 5.20 -13.44 10.70
N PHE A 394 5.57 -12.26 10.19
CA PHE A 394 6.96 -11.80 10.23
C PHE A 394 7.49 -11.67 11.65
N ALA A 395 6.73 -11.06 12.57
CA ALA A 395 7.18 -10.87 13.95
C ALA A 395 7.39 -12.21 14.69
N PHE A 396 6.46 -13.16 14.57
CA PHE A 396 6.60 -14.45 15.24
C PHE A 396 7.59 -15.40 14.55
N ALA A 397 7.56 -15.51 13.22
CA ALA A 397 8.45 -16.41 12.48
C ALA A 397 9.87 -15.85 12.38
N GLY A 398 10.00 -14.57 12.05
CA GLY A 398 11.29 -13.92 11.78
C GLY A 398 12.09 -13.56 13.02
N PHE A 399 11.47 -13.36 14.19
CA PHE A 399 12.24 -13.09 15.43
C PHE A 399 12.45 -14.30 16.32
N SER A 400 11.54 -15.29 16.30
CA SER A 400 11.61 -16.43 17.22
C SER A 400 12.92 -17.20 17.14
N GLY A 401 13.35 -17.63 15.95
CA GLY A 401 14.59 -18.38 15.75
C GLY A 401 15.81 -17.65 16.30
N TYR A 402 15.99 -16.37 15.96
CA TYR A 402 17.11 -15.57 16.45
C TYR A 402 17.10 -15.42 17.98
N THR A 403 15.95 -15.12 18.58
CA THR A 403 15.86 -14.96 20.04
C THR A 403 16.16 -16.25 20.81
N VAL A 404 15.70 -17.39 20.30
CA VAL A 404 15.93 -18.71 20.91
C VAL A 404 17.39 -19.13 20.74
N MET A 405 17.98 -18.89 19.57
CA MET A 405 19.38 -19.17 19.32
C MET A 405 20.30 -18.34 20.23
N LEU A 406 20.10 -17.01 20.29
CA LEU A 406 20.88 -16.15 21.19
C LEU A 406 20.77 -16.60 22.63
N LEU A 407 19.56 -16.98 23.06
CA LEU A 407 19.36 -17.48 24.39
C LEU A 407 20.23 -18.71 24.64
N ILE A 408 20.17 -19.71 23.78
CA ILE A 408 20.96 -20.95 23.93
C ILE A 408 22.44 -20.62 23.95
N MET A 409 22.92 -19.77 23.04
CA MET A 409 24.31 -19.33 23.01
C MET A 409 24.72 -18.67 24.32
N VAL A 410 23.90 -17.77 24.87
CA VAL A 410 24.14 -17.15 26.18
C VAL A 410 24.16 -18.20 27.30
N CYS A 411 23.33 -19.22 27.21
CA CYS A 411 23.32 -20.28 28.21
C CYS A 411 24.60 -21.14 28.14
N TYR A 412 25.10 -21.45 26.94
CA TYR A 412 26.40 -22.08 26.72
C TYR A 412 27.58 -21.17 27.12
N LYS A 413 27.43 -19.85 26.99
CA LYS A 413 28.40 -18.84 27.40
C LYS A 413 28.55 -18.80 28.92
N GLU A 414 27.45 -18.63 29.63
CA GLU A 414 27.44 -18.36 31.08
C GLU A 414 27.47 -19.65 31.94
N PHE A 415 27.06 -20.79 31.36
CA PHE A 415 26.85 -22.05 32.10
C PHE A 415 27.37 -23.28 31.34
N GLY A 416 28.53 -23.16 30.67
CA GLY A 416 29.13 -24.22 29.86
C GLY A 416 29.24 -25.57 30.58
N ASP A 417 29.63 -25.56 31.85
CA ASP A 417 29.81 -26.77 32.69
C ASP A 417 28.51 -27.55 32.96
N LEU A 418 27.36 -26.90 32.84
CA LEU A 418 26.04 -27.48 33.09
C LEU A 418 25.28 -27.81 31.79
N MET A 419 25.87 -27.49 30.64
CA MET A 419 25.24 -27.73 29.35
C MET A 419 25.60 -29.10 28.77
N PRO A 420 24.67 -29.75 28.06
CA PRO A 420 24.94 -31.01 27.40
C PRO A 420 25.91 -30.80 26.23
N MET A 421 26.74 -31.81 25.94
CA MET A 421 27.65 -31.83 24.78
C MET A 421 28.79 -30.78 24.80
N THR A 422 29.05 -30.11 25.93
CA THR A 422 30.17 -29.15 26.05
C THR A 422 31.52 -29.83 25.80
N SER A 423 31.74 -31.02 26.36
CA SER A 423 32.97 -31.81 26.13
C SER A 423 33.13 -32.25 24.67
N TRP A 424 32.03 -32.47 23.95
CA TRP A 424 32.07 -32.76 22.52
C TRP A 424 32.43 -31.51 21.70
N LEU A 425 31.96 -30.33 22.10
CA LEU A 425 32.33 -29.06 21.45
C LEU A 425 33.83 -28.77 21.63
N GLU A 426 34.34 -28.90 22.85
CA GLU A 426 35.77 -28.73 23.16
C GLU A 426 36.65 -29.72 22.39
N SER A 427 36.18 -30.95 22.16
CA SER A 427 36.89 -31.93 21.31
C SER A 427 36.96 -31.58 19.82
N ASN A 428 36.18 -30.60 19.36
CA ASN A 428 36.14 -30.09 17.97
C ASN A 428 36.64 -28.64 17.88
N ASP A 429 37.62 -28.26 18.70
CA ASP A 429 38.25 -26.93 18.75
C ASP A 429 37.30 -25.77 19.14
N PHE A 430 36.09 -26.06 19.66
CA PHE A 430 35.22 -25.04 20.28
C PHE A 430 35.52 -24.88 21.77
N ASP A 431 36.71 -24.36 22.06
CA ASP A 431 37.15 -24.03 23.42
C ASP A 431 36.29 -22.90 24.04
N GLU A 432 36.43 -22.70 25.35
CA GLU A 432 35.68 -21.69 26.09
C GLU A 432 35.82 -20.29 25.46
N GLU A 433 37.03 -19.88 25.09
CA GLU A 433 37.29 -18.62 24.40
C GLU A 433 36.50 -18.49 23.09
N MET A 434 36.49 -19.52 22.24
CA MET A 434 35.78 -19.49 20.96
C MET A 434 34.25 -19.47 21.13
N ARG A 435 33.74 -20.17 22.14
CA ARG A 435 32.32 -20.13 22.52
C ARG A 435 31.92 -18.73 22.97
N LEU A 436 32.73 -18.10 23.82
CA LEU A 436 32.54 -16.72 24.28
C LEU A 436 32.58 -15.75 23.09
N LEU A 437 33.62 -15.83 22.26
CA LEU A 437 33.82 -14.95 21.09
C LEU A 437 32.64 -15.05 20.12
N THR A 438 32.16 -16.26 19.83
CA THR A 438 31.02 -16.49 18.95
C THR A 438 29.76 -15.80 19.47
N VAL A 439 29.47 -15.88 20.77
CA VAL A 439 28.30 -15.19 21.37
C VAL A 439 28.43 -13.68 21.24
N TRP A 440 29.61 -13.14 21.54
CA TRP A 440 29.89 -11.71 21.41
C TRP A 440 29.80 -11.23 19.96
N LEU A 441 30.24 -12.04 18.99
CA LEU A 441 30.14 -11.75 17.55
C LEU A 441 28.67 -11.54 17.12
N PHE A 442 27.78 -12.44 17.53
CA PHE A 442 26.35 -12.34 17.22
C PHE A 442 25.69 -11.12 17.88
N ILE A 443 26.03 -10.85 19.13
CA ILE A 443 25.53 -9.68 19.86
C ILE A 443 26.04 -8.39 19.18
N ALA A 444 27.34 -8.30 18.90
CA ALA A 444 27.96 -7.14 18.27
C ALA A 444 27.39 -6.87 16.88
N ALA A 445 27.18 -7.90 16.04
CA ALA A 445 26.59 -7.74 14.72
C ALA A 445 25.19 -7.08 14.79
N GLY A 446 24.33 -7.52 15.71
CA GLY A 446 23.04 -6.88 15.95
C GLY A 446 23.16 -5.45 16.49
N GLN A 447 24.12 -5.21 17.37
CA GLN A 447 24.39 -3.90 17.97
C GLN A 447 24.91 -2.88 16.95
N VAL A 448 25.73 -3.28 15.98
CA VAL A 448 26.20 -2.40 14.87
C VAL A 448 25.00 -1.86 14.11
N ILE A 449 24.10 -2.75 13.69
CA ILE A 449 22.91 -2.39 12.90
C ILE A 449 21.95 -1.53 13.74
N PHE A 450 21.78 -1.88 15.01
CA PHE A 450 21.00 -1.09 15.96
C PHE A 450 21.54 0.33 16.11
N LEU A 451 22.84 0.50 16.37
CA LEU A 451 23.46 1.82 16.56
C LEU A 451 23.33 2.69 15.31
N LEU A 452 23.52 2.12 14.12
CA LEU A 452 23.34 2.84 12.86
C LEU A 452 21.91 3.39 12.74
N ALA A 453 20.90 2.54 12.97
CA ALA A 453 19.49 2.96 12.91
C ALA A 453 19.12 3.93 14.04
N TRP A 454 19.65 3.72 15.24
CA TRP A 454 19.42 4.57 16.41
C TRP A 454 20.01 5.98 16.22
N LEU A 455 21.26 6.10 15.76
CA LEU A 455 21.95 7.38 15.58
C LEU A 455 21.19 8.27 14.58
N LEU A 456 20.69 7.69 13.49
CA LEU A 456 19.83 8.38 12.53
C LEU A 456 18.47 8.77 13.13
N SER A 457 17.93 7.93 14.01
CA SER A 457 16.65 8.16 14.69
C SER A 457 16.68 9.34 15.67
N ILE A 458 17.80 9.61 16.36
CA ILE A 458 17.94 10.70 17.35
C ILE A 458 17.46 12.06 16.81
N SER A 459 17.74 12.35 15.53
CA SER A 459 17.32 13.60 14.86
C SER A 459 15.79 13.83 14.89
N ARG A 460 14.98 12.77 15.00
CA ARG A 460 13.51 12.82 15.01
C ARG A 460 12.91 12.92 16.42
N PHE A 461 13.72 12.83 17.47
CA PHE A 461 13.25 12.87 18.87
C PHE A 461 12.49 14.17 19.21
N GLY A 462 12.94 15.31 18.68
CA GLY A 462 12.28 16.61 18.87
C GLY A 462 10.89 16.68 18.23
N HIS A 463 10.75 16.16 17.01
CA HIS A 463 9.47 16.09 16.29
C HIS A 463 8.48 15.13 16.97
N LEU A 464 8.96 13.95 17.42
CA LEU A 464 8.16 12.97 18.16
C LEU A 464 7.51 13.51 19.45
N ARG A 465 8.15 14.48 20.12
CA ARG A 465 7.57 15.12 21.31
C ARG A 465 6.38 16.04 20.98
N ARG A 466 6.30 16.56 19.75
CA ARG A 466 5.23 17.46 19.28
C ARG A 466 4.02 16.71 18.73
N LEU A 467 4.20 15.48 18.28
CA LEU A 467 3.13 14.64 17.74
C LEU A 467 1.98 14.47 18.74
N ARG A 468 0.77 14.71 18.25
CA ARG A 468 -0.48 14.50 19.00
C ARG A 468 -1.12 13.19 18.53
N PHE A 469 -1.46 12.33 19.49
CA PHE A 469 -2.13 11.06 19.23
C PHE A 469 -3.55 11.11 19.78
N ASP A 470 -4.53 10.95 18.90
CA ASP A 470 -5.92 10.77 19.28
C ASP A 470 -6.18 9.27 19.55
N LEU A 471 -6.39 8.91 20.81
CA LEU A 471 -6.43 7.51 21.27
C LEU A 471 -7.83 6.86 21.16
N ASN A 472 -8.90 7.66 21.08
CA ASN A 472 -10.29 7.20 21.10
C ASN A 472 -11.18 7.89 20.03
N PRO A 473 -10.82 7.87 18.73
CA PRO A 473 -11.68 8.38 17.67
C PRO A 473 -12.95 7.53 17.51
N ASP A 474 -12.84 6.20 17.52
CA ASP A 474 -13.97 5.29 17.26
C ASP A 474 -15.07 5.37 18.32
N GLU A 475 -14.70 5.43 19.62
CA GLU A 475 -15.65 5.53 20.73
C GLU A 475 -16.44 6.85 20.68
N ARG A 476 -15.82 7.93 20.17
CA ARG A 476 -16.49 9.22 19.98
C ARG A 476 -17.43 9.18 18.78
N ARG A 477 -17.01 8.58 17.67
CA ARG A 477 -17.84 8.40 16.46
C ARG A 477 -19.06 7.50 16.74
N GLU A 478 -18.87 6.36 17.39
CA GLU A 478 -19.97 5.45 17.78
C GLU A 478 -20.97 6.13 18.76
N GLY A 479 -20.51 7.06 19.59
CA GLY A 479 -21.34 7.86 20.48
C GLY A 479 -22.08 8.99 19.76
N ALA A 480 -21.41 9.72 18.86
CA ALA A 480 -21.97 10.83 18.10
C ALA A 480 -22.96 10.38 17.00
N VAL A 481 -22.72 9.22 16.36
CA VAL A 481 -23.66 8.62 15.39
C VAL A 481 -25.01 8.26 16.06
N LYS A 482 -25.01 7.98 17.36
CA LYS A 482 -26.24 7.72 18.15
C LYS A 482 -26.94 9.01 18.63
N LEU A 483 -26.30 10.17 18.49
CA LEU A 483 -26.75 11.49 18.97
C LEU A 483 -26.82 12.49 17.80
N GLU A 484 -27.69 12.19 16.82
CA GLU A 484 -28.30 13.15 15.88
C GLU A 484 -27.33 14.09 15.10
N GLY A 485 -26.86 13.72 13.90
CA GLY A 485 -26.33 14.72 12.95
C GLY A 485 -25.42 14.26 11.82
N GLY A 486 -24.73 13.12 11.95
CA GLY A 486 -23.67 12.71 10.99
C GLY A 486 -24.14 12.43 9.56
N ASP A 487 -25.35 11.89 9.41
CA ASP A 487 -25.90 11.43 8.12
C ASP A 487 -26.17 12.57 7.12
N ARG A 488 -26.39 13.81 7.61
CA ARG A 488 -26.81 14.94 6.76
C ARG A 488 -25.65 15.64 6.04
N LEU A 489 -24.51 15.82 6.70
CA LEU A 489 -23.30 16.36 6.05
C LEU A 489 -22.79 15.36 5.00
N GLN A 490 -22.84 14.07 5.32
CA GLN A 490 -22.58 13.00 4.35
C GLN A 490 -23.50 13.10 3.13
N HIS A 491 -24.82 13.21 3.34
CA HIS A 491 -25.77 13.35 2.24
C HIS A 491 -25.51 14.62 1.40
N LEU A 492 -25.11 15.74 2.03
CA LEU A 492 -24.73 16.96 1.31
C LEU A 492 -23.51 16.73 0.42
N VAL A 493 -22.44 16.11 0.94
CA VAL A 493 -21.21 15.78 0.19
C VAL A 493 -21.52 14.83 -0.97
N GLU A 494 -22.28 13.77 -0.70
CA GLU A 494 -22.63 12.78 -1.72
C GLU A 494 -23.58 13.36 -2.79
N THR A 495 -24.50 14.25 -2.42
CA THR A 495 -25.36 14.96 -3.39
C THR A 495 -24.55 15.96 -4.23
N ALA A 496 -23.57 16.63 -3.62
CA ALA A 496 -22.65 17.52 -4.33
C ALA A 496 -21.80 16.72 -5.32
N ALA A 497 -21.28 15.57 -4.92
CA ALA A 497 -20.53 14.66 -5.79
C ALA A 497 -21.38 14.14 -6.94
N TYR A 498 -22.60 13.67 -6.67
CA TYR A 498 -23.55 13.23 -7.69
C TYR A 498 -23.85 14.33 -8.71
N ASN A 499 -23.99 15.58 -8.26
CA ASN A 499 -24.26 16.72 -9.13
C ASN A 499 -23.02 17.35 -9.80
N GLU A 500 -21.84 16.78 -9.63
CA GLU A 500 -20.55 17.35 -10.05
C GLU A 500 -20.33 18.80 -9.55
N ASP A 501 -20.84 19.14 -8.37
CA ASP A 501 -20.70 20.46 -7.74
C ASP A 501 -19.37 20.59 -6.99
N ILE A 502 -18.31 20.82 -7.75
CA ILE A 502 -16.93 20.95 -7.23
C ILE A 502 -16.80 22.16 -6.30
N ASP A 503 -17.48 23.28 -6.60
CA ASP A 503 -17.44 24.48 -5.76
C ASP A 503 -18.00 24.19 -4.35
N LEU A 504 -19.10 23.44 -4.22
CA LEU A 504 -19.62 23.03 -2.92
C LEU A 504 -18.67 22.05 -2.19
N LEU A 505 -18.08 21.08 -2.90
CA LEU A 505 -17.11 20.15 -2.31
C LEU A 505 -15.86 20.87 -1.78
N LEU A 506 -15.36 21.88 -2.51
CA LEU A 506 -14.23 22.70 -2.07
C LEU A 506 -14.60 23.58 -0.86
N ARG A 507 -15.81 24.15 -0.85
CA ARG A 507 -16.31 24.92 0.31
C ARG A 507 -16.36 24.04 1.56
N VAL A 508 -16.91 22.83 1.48
CA VAL A 508 -16.97 21.88 2.61
C VAL A 508 -15.57 21.57 3.14
N GLN A 509 -14.57 21.43 2.27
CA GLN A 509 -13.18 21.20 2.70
C GLN A 509 -12.58 22.39 3.46
N SER A 510 -12.88 23.61 3.03
CA SER A 510 -12.31 24.84 3.62
C SER A 510 -13.12 25.44 4.78
N HIS A 511 -14.37 25.00 4.95
CA HIS A 511 -15.31 25.60 5.90
C HIS A 511 -15.14 25.02 7.30
N ASP A 512 -15.03 25.91 8.29
CA ASP A 512 -14.96 25.53 9.70
C ASP A 512 -16.35 25.24 10.25
N PHE A 513 -16.67 23.95 10.42
CA PHE A 513 -17.96 23.52 10.96
C PHE A 513 -17.98 23.50 12.50
N PRO A 514 -19.09 23.91 13.14
CA PRO A 514 -19.33 23.67 14.55
C PRO A 514 -19.66 22.19 14.79
N GLY A 515 -19.08 21.56 15.82
CA GLY A 515 -19.40 20.16 16.20
C GLY A 515 -18.18 19.27 16.46
N ASP A 516 -18.39 17.96 16.44
CA ASP A 516 -17.31 16.98 16.62
C ASP A 516 -16.39 16.94 15.40
N GLN A 517 -15.17 17.43 15.60
CA GLN A 517 -14.14 17.53 14.57
C GLN A 517 -13.81 16.19 13.92
N ALA A 518 -13.94 15.06 14.62
CA ALA A 518 -13.62 13.75 14.05
C ALA A 518 -14.60 13.30 12.95
N LEU A 519 -15.89 13.65 13.07
CA LEU A 519 -16.92 13.33 12.08
C LEU A 519 -16.86 14.30 10.90
N ILE A 520 -16.71 15.59 11.19
CA ILE A 520 -16.54 16.63 10.18
C ILE A 520 -15.32 16.31 9.30
N ARG A 521 -14.18 15.91 9.88
CA ARG A 521 -12.97 15.54 9.14
C ARG A 521 -13.16 14.32 8.24
N GLN A 522 -13.96 13.35 8.68
CA GLN A 522 -14.28 12.19 7.85
C GLN A 522 -15.03 12.64 6.59
N GLU A 523 -16.03 13.51 6.74
CA GLU A 523 -16.79 14.02 5.60
C GLU A 523 -16.01 15.04 4.75
N GLN A 524 -15.09 15.82 5.34
CA GLN A 524 -14.13 16.63 4.59
C GLN A 524 -13.16 15.75 3.78
N SER A 525 -12.69 14.63 4.34
CA SER A 525 -11.85 13.65 3.64
C SER A 525 -12.63 13.01 2.48
N ARG A 526 -13.92 12.69 2.68
CA ARG A 526 -14.82 12.20 1.62
C ARG A 526 -15.03 13.27 0.54
N ALA A 527 -15.25 14.52 0.91
CA ALA A 527 -15.39 15.62 -0.04
C ALA A 527 -14.11 15.83 -0.87
N SER A 528 -12.93 15.74 -0.25
CA SER A 528 -11.64 15.81 -0.95
C SER A 528 -11.42 14.63 -1.89
N MET A 529 -11.79 13.43 -1.47
CA MET A 529 -11.76 12.23 -2.32
C MET A 529 -12.62 12.42 -3.58
N TRP A 530 -13.88 12.85 -3.43
CA TRP A 530 -14.77 13.08 -4.56
C TRP A 530 -14.31 14.20 -5.48
N GLU A 531 -13.85 15.31 -4.91
CA GLU A 531 -13.34 16.45 -5.67
C GLU A 531 -12.15 16.06 -6.55
N LYS A 532 -11.15 15.38 -5.98
CA LYS A 532 -9.99 14.89 -6.73
C LYS A 532 -10.38 13.86 -7.80
N ALA A 533 -11.29 12.94 -7.48
CA ALA A 533 -11.76 11.92 -8.43
C ALA A 533 -12.51 12.54 -9.61
N LEU A 534 -13.44 13.48 -9.37
CA LEU A 534 -14.21 14.19 -10.40
C LEU A 534 -13.33 15.03 -11.34
N ARG A 535 -12.20 15.54 -10.84
CA ARG A 535 -11.20 16.29 -11.63
C ARG A 535 -10.21 15.37 -12.38
N GLY A 536 -10.25 14.07 -12.12
CA GLY A 536 -9.31 13.09 -12.70
C GLY A 536 -7.91 13.12 -12.07
N LEU A 537 -7.76 13.68 -10.87
CA LEU A 537 -6.51 13.71 -10.08
C LEU A 537 -6.32 12.38 -9.33
N TRP A 538 -6.14 11.30 -10.09
CA TRP A 538 -6.27 9.93 -9.60
C TRP A 538 -5.28 9.51 -8.50
N PRO A 539 -3.98 9.85 -8.54
CA PRO A 539 -3.07 9.53 -7.44
C PRO A 539 -3.52 10.18 -6.13
N ASP A 540 -3.87 11.45 -6.17
CA ASP A 540 -4.30 12.21 -5.00
C ASP A 540 -5.65 11.69 -4.48
N ALA A 541 -6.58 11.34 -5.39
CA ALA A 541 -7.86 10.72 -5.03
C ALA A 541 -7.66 9.39 -4.31
N ILE A 542 -6.74 8.53 -4.78
CA ILE A 542 -6.42 7.25 -4.12
C ILE A 542 -5.83 7.47 -2.73
N GLU A 543 -5.01 8.49 -2.54
CA GLU A 543 -4.45 8.82 -1.23
C GLU A 543 -5.54 9.25 -0.25
N GLU A 544 -6.48 10.11 -0.67
CA GLU A 544 -7.64 10.49 0.14
C GLU A 544 -8.58 9.31 0.39
N SER A 545 -8.84 8.47 -0.61
CA SER A 545 -9.62 7.24 -0.42
C SER A 545 -8.96 6.30 0.59
N ARG A 546 -7.63 6.16 0.57
CA ARG A 546 -6.91 5.36 1.57
C ARG A 546 -7.00 5.96 2.96
N LYS A 547 -7.02 7.30 3.09
CA LYS A 547 -7.26 7.98 4.37
C LYS A 547 -8.68 7.71 4.87
N LEU A 548 -9.70 7.88 4.02
CA LEU A 548 -11.10 7.62 4.36
C LEU A 548 -11.37 6.14 4.69
N LEU A 549 -10.79 5.22 3.89
CA LEU A 549 -10.87 3.77 4.13
C LEU A 549 -10.18 3.39 5.44
N ALA A 550 -9.03 4.00 5.73
CA ALA A 550 -8.38 3.83 7.02
C ALA A 550 -9.30 4.34 8.12
N GLN A 551 -9.80 5.59 8.07
CA GLN A 551 -10.68 6.21 9.06
C GLN A 551 -11.93 5.38 9.37
N SER A 552 -12.52 4.74 8.35
CA SER A 552 -13.70 3.86 8.46
C SER A 552 -13.39 2.44 8.93
N GLY A 553 -12.13 2.10 9.22
CA GLY A 553 -11.74 0.78 9.72
C GLY A 553 -11.68 -0.31 8.65
N GLY A 554 -11.58 0.08 7.37
CA GLY A 554 -11.53 -0.84 6.24
C GLY A 554 -12.89 -1.17 5.65
N ASP A 555 -13.99 -0.82 6.31
CA ASP A 555 -15.37 -1.11 5.87
C ASP A 555 -15.99 0.10 5.17
N ASN A 556 -15.44 0.45 4.00
CA ASN A 556 -16.00 1.50 3.14
C ASN A 556 -15.84 1.12 1.66
N ASP A 557 -16.92 0.61 1.08
CA ASP A 557 -16.96 0.12 -0.29
C ASP A 557 -16.77 1.25 -1.31
N GLU A 558 -17.31 2.45 -1.04
CA GLU A 558 -17.12 3.67 -1.84
C GLU A 558 -15.63 3.99 -1.98
N ALA A 559 -14.90 4.08 -0.87
CA ALA A 559 -13.47 4.36 -0.89
C ALA A 559 -12.67 3.27 -1.61
N ARG A 560 -13.04 1.98 -1.46
CA ARG A 560 -12.39 0.88 -2.20
C ARG A 560 -12.66 0.93 -3.70
N MET A 561 -13.88 1.25 -4.12
CA MET A 561 -14.22 1.42 -5.53
C MET A 561 -13.51 2.61 -6.16
N ILE A 562 -13.32 3.72 -5.43
CA ILE A 562 -12.49 4.84 -5.91
C ILE A 562 -11.03 4.42 -6.06
N ILE A 563 -10.49 3.63 -5.12
CA ILE A 563 -9.12 3.08 -5.23
C ILE A 563 -8.99 2.20 -6.48
N ALA A 564 -9.96 1.31 -6.72
CA ALA A 564 -9.98 0.46 -7.91
C ALA A 564 -10.06 1.29 -9.20
N THR A 565 -10.99 2.25 -9.24
CA THR A 565 -11.19 3.15 -10.38
C THR A 565 -9.95 3.97 -10.69
N GLY A 566 -9.28 4.50 -9.66
CA GLY A 566 -8.01 5.20 -9.81
C GLY A 566 -6.89 4.29 -10.32
N TYR A 567 -6.82 3.02 -9.90
CA TYR A 567 -5.87 2.07 -10.48
C TYR A 567 -6.14 1.75 -11.95
N MET A 568 -7.41 1.66 -12.36
CA MET A 568 -7.77 1.52 -13.77
C MET A 568 -7.33 2.74 -14.60
N ALA A 569 -7.59 3.95 -14.08
CA ALA A 569 -7.19 5.20 -14.71
C ALA A 569 -5.66 5.32 -14.84
N MET A 570 -4.89 4.91 -13.82
CA MET A 570 -3.42 4.87 -13.84
C MET A 570 -2.83 3.67 -14.59
N ARG A 571 -3.66 2.85 -15.25
CA ARG A 571 -3.22 1.68 -16.05
C ARG A 571 -2.54 0.59 -15.22
N ARG A 572 -2.92 0.44 -13.95
CA ARG A 572 -2.46 -0.61 -13.02
C ARG A 572 -3.57 -1.63 -12.78
N LEU A 573 -4.00 -2.31 -13.86
CA LEU A 573 -5.16 -3.21 -13.85
C LEU A 573 -5.06 -4.32 -12.78
N ASP A 574 -3.86 -4.86 -12.55
CA ASP A 574 -3.66 -5.89 -11.53
C ASP A 574 -4.00 -5.40 -10.12
N ALA A 575 -3.63 -4.15 -9.79
CA ALA A 575 -3.96 -3.54 -8.51
C ALA A 575 -5.44 -3.15 -8.40
N ALA A 576 -6.09 -2.85 -9.54
CA ALA A 576 -7.53 -2.60 -9.58
C ALA A 576 -8.31 -3.89 -9.28
N ARG A 577 -7.91 -5.03 -9.88
CA ARG A 577 -8.50 -6.36 -9.60
C ARG A 577 -8.42 -6.73 -8.12
N GLU A 578 -7.28 -6.44 -7.48
CA GLU A 578 -7.09 -6.68 -6.04
C GLU A 578 -8.02 -5.80 -5.20
N ALA A 579 -8.14 -4.51 -5.53
CA ALA A 579 -9.02 -3.59 -4.80
C ALA A 579 -10.52 -3.93 -4.94
N LEU A 580 -10.93 -4.51 -6.08
CA LEU A 580 -12.31 -4.98 -6.31
C LEU A 580 -12.60 -6.33 -5.64
N HIS A 581 -11.57 -7.05 -5.19
CA HIS A 581 -11.74 -8.40 -4.67
C HIS A 581 -12.58 -8.40 -3.38
N GLY A 582 -13.68 -9.17 -3.39
CA GLY A 582 -14.58 -9.30 -2.24
C GLY A 582 -15.60 -8.16 -2.09
N LEU A 583 -15.68 -7.24 -3.07
CA LEU A 583 -16.78 -6.26 -3.19
C LEU A 583 -17.99 -6.81 -3.97
N GLN A 584 -17.81 -7.89 -4.73
CA GLN A 584 -18.87 -8.54 -5.50
C GLN A 584 -19.84 -9.23 -4.54
N GLN A 585 -21.08 -8.75 -4.50
CA GLN A 585 -22.15 -9.31 -3.68
C GLN A 585 -23.13 -10.07 -4.58
N PRO A 586 -23.66 -11.23 -4.13
CA PRO A 586 -24.52 -12.05 -4.98
C PRO A 586 -25.88 -11.43 -5.34
N GLU A 587 -26.30 -10.30 -4.74
CA GLU A 587 -27.59 -9.66 -5.03
C GLU A 587 -27.55 -8.12 -4.98
N GLY A 588 -27.90 -7.46 -6.09
CA GLY A 588 -28.50 -6.11 -6.11
C GLY A 588 -27.58 -4.89 -6.18
N TYR A 589 -26.25 -5.06 -6.19
CA TYR A 589 -25.28 -3.95 -6.34
C TYR A 589 -24.31 -4.22 -7.50
N ASP A 590 -24.63 -3.65 -8.66
CA ASP A 590 -23.97 -4.00 -9.93
C ASP A 590 -22.69 -3.19 -10.20
N GLU A 591 -22.48 -2.07 -9.50
CA GLU A 591 -21.33 -1.18 -9.77
C GLU A 591 -19.96 -1.89 -9.61
N PRO A 592 -19.70 -2.70 -8.57
CA PRO A 592 -18.45 -3.46 -8.46
C PRO A 592 -18.26 -4.47 -9.60
N GLU A 593 -19.36 -5.07 -10.08
CA GLU A 593 -19.34 -6.01 -11.20
C GLU A 593 -19.05 -5.30 -12.53
N ILE A 594 -19.66 -4.14 -12.76
CA ILE A 594 -19.38 -3.28 -13.92
C ILE A 594 -17.93 -2.78 -13.88
N LEU A 595 -17.42 -2.36 -12.72
CA LEU A 595 -16.02 -1.97 -12.58
C LEU A 595 -15.08 -3.15 -12.88
N SER A 596 -15.43 -4.36 -12.43
CA SER A 596 -14.67 -5.57 -12.75
C SER A 596 -14.72 -5.88 -14.25
N PHE A 597 -15.90 -5.77 -14.87
CA PHE A 597 -16.08 -5.94 -16.31
C PHE A 597 -15.22 -4.95 -17.10
N VAL A 598 -15.29 -3.66 -16.77
CA VAL A 598 -14.51 -2.61 -17.42
C VAL A 598 -13.00 -2.82 -17.20
N CYS A 599 -12.58 -3.26 -16.01
CA CYS A 599 -11.19 -3.60 -15.72
C CYS A 599 -10.67 -4.71 -16.64
N GLU A 600 -11.46 -5.78 -16.84
CA GLU A 600 -11.09 -6.87 -17.74
C GLU A 600 -11.20 -6.47 -19.22
N TRP A 601 -12.18 -5.61 -19.57
CA TRP A 601 -12.33 -5.09 -20.92
C TRP A 601 -11.11 -4.26 -21.36
N LEU A 602 -10.56 -3.46 -20.45
CA LEU A 602 -9.35 -2.63 -20.66
C LEU A 602 -8.10 -3.44 -20.99
N ASP A 603 -8.07 -4.76 -20.77
CA ASP A 603 -7.00 -5.68 -21.16
C ASP A 603 -7.43 -6.59 -22.33
N PRO A 604 -7.20 -6.19 -23.60
CA PRO A 604 -7.56 -7.01 -24.76
C PRO A 604 -6.76 -8.31 -24.90
N TRP A 605 -5.66 -8.47 -24.16
CA TRP A 605 -4.71 -9.56 -24.39
C TRP A 605 -4.83 -10.67 -23.35
N ASN A 606 -5.05 -10.32 -22.07
CA ASN A 606 -5.20 -11.31 -20.99
C ASN A 606 -6.55 -11.23 -20.28
N GLY A 607 -7.40 -10.26 -20.61
CA GLY A 607 -8.71 -10.11 -19.99
C GLY A 607 -9.64 -11.29 -20.33
N SER A 608 -10.46 -11.68 -19.37
CA SER A 608 -11.41 -12.79 -19.54
C SER A 608 -12.66 -12.41 -20.33
N VAL A 609 -12.96 -11.12 -20.42
CA VAL A 609 -14.18 -10.59 -21.03
C VAL A 609 -14.06 -10.52 -22.56
N THR A 610 -15.05 -11.09 -23.22
CA THR A 610 -15.23 -11.18 -24.67
C THR A 610 -16.35 -10.25 -25.14
N GLU A 611 -16.51 -10.12 -26.46
CA GLU A 611 -17.63 -9.34 -27.03
C GLU A 611 -18.99 -9.96 -26.72
N ASP A 612 -19.05 -11.27 -26.46
CA ASP A 612 -20.30 -11.97 -26.14
C ASP A 612 -20.80 -11.63 -24.73
N ASP A 613 -19.90 -11.32 -23.80
CA ASP A 613 -20.27 -10.95 -22.42
C ASP A 613 -20.91 -9.54 -22.34
N LEU A 614 -20.84 -8.73 -23.40
CA LEU A 614 -21.56 -7.45 -23.47
C LEU A 614 -23.08 -7.66 -23.46
N TRP A 615 -23.56 -8.81 -23.95
CA TRP A 615 -24.99 -9.15 -24.00
C TRP A 615 -25.58 -9.36 -22.60
N ASP A 616 -24.78 -9.79 -21.62
CA ASP A 616 -25.24 -9.96 -20.23
C ASP A 616 -25.60 -8.62 -19.55
N TRP A 617 -25.09 -7.50 -20.10
CA TRP A 617 -25.23 -6.16 -19.55
C TRP A 617 -26.05 -5.22 -20.44
N GLU A 618 -26.95 -5.77 -21.26
CA GLU A 618 -27.85 -4.96 -22.08
C GLU A 618 -28.61 -3.92 -21.26
N ASN A 619 -28.76 -2.71 -21.82
CA ASN A 619 -29.41 -1.55 -21.21
C ASN A 619 -28.67 -0.94 -20.00
N ASN A 620 -27.45 -1.36 -19.69
CA ASN A 620 -26.61 -0.62 -18.76
C ASN A 620 -25.94 0.58 -19.45
N SER A 621 -26.10 1.78 -18.89
CA SER A 621 -25.61 3.01 -19.51
C SER A 621 -24.08 3.11 -19.61
N ALA A 622 -23.33 2.51 -18.68
CA ALA A 622 -21.86 2.49 -18.75
C ALA A 622 -21.37 1.62 -19.92
N ILE A 623 -22.01 0.47 -20.12
CA ILE A 623 -21.67 -0.47 -21.20
C ILE A 623 -22.10 0.08 -22.57
N ASP A 624 -23.29 0.67 -22.66
CA ASP A 624 -23.75 1.34 -23.88
C ASP A 624 -22.83 2.51 -24.27
N HIS A 625 -22.39 3.32 -23.29
CA HIS A 625 -21.41 4.39 -23.51
C HIS A 625 -20.05 3.84 -23.99
N LEU A 626 -19.62 2.68 -23.47
CA LEU A 626 -18.40 2.02 -23.93
C LEU A 626 -18.52 1.52 -25.37
N GLN A 627 -19.63 0.89 -25.74
CA GLN A 627 -19.91 0.50 -27.14
C GLN A 627 -19.96 1.73 -28.06
N MET A 628 -20.56 2.81 -27.58
CA MET A 628 -20.61 4.09 -28.28
C MET A 628 -19.22 4.66 -28.55
N LEU A 629 -18.31 4.65 -27.57
CA LEU A 629 -16.92 5.08 -27.73
C LEU A 629 -16.17 4.23 -28.77
N LEU A 630 -16.37 2.92 -28.79
CA LEU A 630 -15.80 2.03 -29.79
C LEU A 630 -16.32 2.35 -31.20
N ASN A 631 -17.62 2.62 -31.34
CA ASN A 631 -18.23 3.06 -32.60
C ASN A 631 -17.71 4.43 -33.06
N MET A 632 -17.49 5.36 -32.13
CA MET A 632 -16.85 6.65 -32.42
C MET A 632 -15.40 6.47 -32.88
N MET A 633 -14.62 5.61 -32.22
CA MET A 633 -13.24 5.30 -32.62
C MET A 633 -13.19 4.64 -34.00
N ARG A 634 -14.07 3.66 -34.27
CA ARG A 634 -14.12 2.88 -35.53
C ARG A 634 -14.11 3.76 -36.78
N TYR A 635 -14.72 4.94 -36.70
CA TYR A 635 -14.78 5.87 -37.81
C TYR A 635 -14.27 7.27 -37.47
N TRP A 636 -13.60 7.51 -36.34
CA TRP A 636 -13.28 8.85 -35.83
C TRP A 636 -14.49 9.81 -35.87
N LYS A 637 -15.69 9.30 -35.59
CA LYS A 637 -16.93 10.07 -35.70
C LYS A 637 -17.23 10.74 -34.35
N PRO A 638 -17.65 12.02 -34.32
CA PRO A 638 -17.92 12.72 -33.06
C PRO A 638 -19.24 12.27 -32.41
N LYS A 639 -20.21 11.79 -33.19
CA LYS A 639 -21.52 11.31 -32.74
C LYS A 639 -21.96 10.10 -33.58
N PRO A 640 -22.32 8.93 -33.01
CA PRO A 640 -22.82 7.77 -33.76
C PRO A 640 -24.23 8.00 -34.34
N ASN A 641 -24.72 7.09 -35.20
CA ASN A 641 -26.07 7.17 -35.80
C ASN A 641 -27.12 6.53 -34.89
N ASP A 642 -26.84 5.33 -34.40
CA ASP A 642 -27.67 4.61 -33.45
C ASP A 642 -27.19 4.99 -32.05
N PHE A 643 -28.00 5.76 -31.32
CA PHE A 643 -27.67 6.28 -30.00
C PHE A 643 -28.79 5.92 -29.03
N SER A 644 -28.56 4.91 -28.18
CA SER A 644 -29.40 4.65 -27.01
C SER A 644 -29.14 5.76 -25.99
N VAL A 645 -30.03 6.76 -25.96
CA VAL A 645 -29.93 7.85 -24.97
C VAL A 645 -30.60 7.38 -23.70
N HIS A 646 -29.82 7.09 -22.67
CA HIS A 646 -30.38 6.90 -21.34
C HIS A 646 -30.64 8.27 -20.69
N ASN A 647 -31.65 8.35 -19.83
CA ASN A 647 -31.95 9.54 -19.06
C ASN A 647 -31.15 9.56 -17.75
N ASP A 648 -29.82 9.44 -17.86
CA ASP A 648 -28.91 9.28 -16.74
C ASP A 648 -27.67 10.18 -16.89
N ARG A 649 -26.90 10.34 -15.79
CA ARG A 649 -25.73 11.22 -15.80
C ARG A 649 -24.59 10.71 -16.69
N ILE A 650 -24.43 9.40 -16.86
CA ILE A 650 -23.38 8.84 -17.74
C ILE A 650 -23.62 9.33 -19.18
N SER A 651 -24.87 9.24 -19.66
CA SER A 651 -25.23 9.73 -21.01
C SER A 651 -25.02 11.24 -21.16
N LEU A 652 -25.35 12.04 -20.13
CA LEU A 652 -25.12 13.49 -20.14
C LEU A 652 -23.63 13.83 -20.26
N VAL A 653 -22.78 13.17 -19.47
CA VAL A 653 -21.32 13.37 -19.51
C VAL A 653 -20.72 12.87 -20.81
N GLY A 654 -21.21 11.74 -21.33
CA GLY A 654 -20.80 11.22 -22.64
C GLY A 654 -21.11 12.21 -23.79
N GLN A 655 -22.27 12.84 -23.76
CA GLN A 655 -22.66 13.87 -24.74
C GLN A 655 -21.82 15.15 -24.64
N LEU A 656 -21.36 15.55 -23.44
CA LEU A 656 -20.40 16.67 -23.30
C LEU A 656 -19.08 16.41 -24.03
N SER A 657 -18.60 15.15 -24.01
CA SER A 657 -17.43 14.73 -24.78
C SER A 657 -17.67 14.84 -26.29
N MET A 658 -18.88 14.52 -26.75
CA MET A 658 -19.27 14.71 -28.16
C MET A 658 -19.21 16.19 -28.58
N VAL A 659 -19.64 17.12 -27.71
CA VAL A 659 -19.52 18.58 -27.99
C VAL A 659 -18.06 18.95 -28.22
N ALA A 660 -17.12 18.44 -27.40
CA ALA A 660 -15.69 18.66 -27.61
C ALA A 660 -15.21 18.15 -28.98
N LEU A 661 -15.66 16.97 -29.39
CA LEU A 661 -15.30 16.37 -30.68
C LEU A 661 -15.93 17.08 -31.87
N LEU A 662 -17.18 17.55 -31.76
CA LEU A 662 -17.86 18.35 -32.78
C LEU A 662 -17.12 19.68 -33.00
N ARG A 663 -16.75 20.37 -31.91
CA ARG A 663 -15.91 21.58 -31.95
C ARG A 663 -14.57 21.31 -32.65
N ALA A 664 -13.91 20.20 -32.31
CA ALA A 664 -12.63 19.81 -32.93
C ALA A 664 -12.76 19.47 -34.42
N GLN A 665 -13.91 18.92 -34.85
CA GLN A 665 -14.23 18.64 -36.25
C GLN A 665 -14.92 19.80 -36.99
N ARG A 666 -14.98 21.00 -36.39
CA ARG A 666 -15.51 22.24 -36.99
C ARG A 666 -17.01 22.19 -37.32
N LEU A 667 -17.77 21.40 -36.56
CA LEU A 667 -19.24 21.32 -36.63
C LEU A 667 -19.85 22.15 -35.50
N TYR A 668 -19.67 23.47 -35.56
CA TYR A 668 -19.99 24.37 -34.44
C TYR A 668 -21.49 24.53 -34.18
N ASP A 669 -22.32 24.55 -35.23
CA ASP A 669 -23.77 24.68 -35.08
C ASP A 669 -24.36 23.45 -34.40
N GLU A 670 -24.00 22.24 -34.87
CA GLU A 670 -24.37 20.97 -34.22
C GLU A 670 -23.85 20.89 -32.78
N ALA A 671 -22.65 21.42 -32.51
CA ALA A 671 -22.08 21.46 -31.17
C ALA A 671 -22.86 22.38 -30.23
N LEU A 672 -23.29 23.55 -30.72
CA LEU A 672 -24.07 24.52 -29.95
C LEU A 672 -25.46 23.96 -29.63
N ASP A 673 -26.15 23.40 -30.62
CA ASP A 673 -27.47 22.79 -30.45
C ASP A 673 -27.44 21.68 -29.39
N LEU A 674 -26.42 20.80 -29.47
CA LEU A 674 -26.22 19.75 -28.48
C LEU A 674 -25.92 20.35 -27.09
N ALA A 675 -25.04 21.35 -27.00
CA ALA A 675 -24.72 21.99 -25.73
C ALA A 675 -25.95 22.67 -25.07
N MET A 676 -26.79 23.34 -25.86
CA MET A 676 -28.05 23.94 -25.36
C MET A 676 -29.05 22.87 -24.91
N SER A 677 -29.15 21.74 -25.61
CA SER A 677 -29.99 20.61 -25.18
C SER A 677 -29.54 20.02 -23.85
N LEU A 678 -28.23 19.98 -23.58
CA LEU A 678 -27.67 19.53 -22.31
C LEU A 678 -27.98 20.50 -21.16
N VAL A 679 -27.98 21.81 -21.41
CA VAL A 679 -28.43 22.81 -20.42
C VAL A 679 -29.92 22.67 -20.10
N ARG A 680 -30.75 22.26 -21.06
CA ARG A 680 -32.18 21.95 -20.81
C ARG A 680 -32.34 20.73 -19.91
N ALA A 681 -31.48 19.73 -20.07
CA ALA A 681 -31.52 18.50 -19.27
C ALA A 681 -30.93 18.68 -17.86
N ASP A 682 -29.80 19.40 -17.72
CA ASP A 682 -29.18 19.76 -16.44
C ASP A 682 -28.95 21.28 -16.33
N PRO A 683 -29.98 22.05 -15.89
CA PRO A 683 -29.91 23.52 -15.82
C PRO A 683 -28.88 24.06 -14.83
N THR A 684 -28.58 23.29 -13.78
CA THR A 684 -27.61 23.61 -12.72
C THR A 684 -26.18 23.18 -13.08
N GLY A 685 -26.01 22.31 -14.09
CA GLY A 685 -24.72 21.77 -14.48
C GLY A 685 -23.73 22.84 -14.95
N VAL A 686 -22.53 22.82 -14.36
CA VAL A 686 -21.43 23.73 -14.73
C VAL A 686 -20.87 23.40 -16.11
N ARG A 687 -20.58 22.12 -16.41
CA ARG A 687 -19.98 21.70 -17.69
C ARG A 687 -20.87 21.97 -18.92
N PRO A 688 -22.19 21.71 -18.91
CA PRO A 688 -23.08 22.11 -20.02
C PRO A 688 -23.01 23.59 -20.34
N ARG A 689 -23.00 24.47 -19.32
CA ARG A 689 -22.89 25.93 -19.50
C ARG A 689 -21.51 26.34 -20.02
N ILE A 690 -20.44 25.71 -19.53
CA ILE A 690 -19.08 25.89 -20.09
C ILE A 690 -19.05 25.47 -21.57
N ALA A 691 -19.70 24.35 -21.93
CA ALA A 691 -19.78 23.87 -23.30
C ALA A 691 -20.48 24.88 -24.22
N VAL A 692 -21.60 25.48 -23.78
CA VAL A 692 -22.29 26.56 -24.51
C VAL A 692 -21.37 27.76 -24.70
N ALA A 693 -20.73 28.25 -23.63
CA ALA A 693 -19.82 29.39 -23.70
C ALA A 693 -18.64 29.15 -24.69
N LEU A 694 -18.08 27.94 -24.70
CA LEU A 694 -17.01 27.56 -25.61
C LEU A 694 -17.47 27.42 -27.06
N CYS A 695 -18.70 26.92 -27.32
CA CYS A 695 -19.25 26.85 -28.68
C CYS A 695 -19.52 28.25 -29.27
N LEU A 696 -20.09 29.16 -28.47
CA LEU A 696 -20.34 30.55 -28.86
C LEU A 696 -19.04 31.31 -29.14
N LEU A 697 -17.99 31.02 -28.36
CA LEU A 697 -16.65 31.56 -28.59
C LEU A 697 -16.10 31.16 -29.97
N ASP A 698 -16.33 29.91 -30.39
CA ASP A 698 -15.92 29.40 -31.70
C ASP A 698 -16.74 29.99 -32.86
N LEU A 699 -18.04 30.21 -32.65
CA LEU A 699 -18.91 30.90 -33.62
C LEU A 699 -18.56 32.40 -33.77
N GLY A 700 -18.00 33.02 -32.73
CA GLY A 700 -17.59 34.42 -32.73
C GLY A 700 -18.54 35.37 -32.00
N GLN A 701 -19.55 34.82 -31.31
CA GLN A 701 -20.52 35.51 -30.45
C GLN A 701 -19.96 35.64 -29.03
N TRP A 702 -18.98 36.53 -28.84
CA TRP A 702 -18.21 36.60 -27.62
C TRP A 702 -18.96 37.28 -26.48
N HIS A 703 -19.79 38.31 -26.74
CA HIS A 703 -20.56 38.96 -25.67
C HIS A 703 -21.63 38.03 -25.12
N ASP A 704 -22.31 37.28 -25.98
CA ASP A 704 -23.27 36.25 -25.58
C ASP A 704 -22.60 35.17 -24.73
N ALA A 705 -21.42 34.69 -25.15
CA ALA A 705 -20.65 33.74 -24.37
C ALA A 705 -20.20 34.29 -23.01
N LYS A 706 -19.88 35.59 -22.93
CA LYS A 706 -19.54 36.28 -21.68
C LYS A 706 -20.74 36.33 -20.72
N THR A 707 -21.97 36.48 -21.21
CA THR A 707 -23.15 36.46 -20.32
C THR A 707 -23.27 35.14 -19.57
N VAL A 708 -22.99 34.01 -20.24
CA VAL A 708 -22.99 32.66 -19.63
C VAL A 708 -21.86 32.54 -18.60
N LEU A 709 -20.67 33.07 -18.90
CA LEU A 709 -19.55 33.10 -17.95
C LEU A 709 -19.88 33.95 -16.71
N ASP A 710 -20.45 35.15 -16.88
CA ASP A 710 -20.80 36.03 -15.77
C ASP A 710 -21.85 35.37 -14.85
N GLU A 711 -22.76 34.56 -15.41
CA GLU A 711 -23.67 33.73 -14.62
C GLU A 711 -22.93 32.65 -13.83
N LEU A 712 -22.00 31.92 -14.45
CA LEU A 712 -21.20 30.88 -13.80
C LEU A 712 -20.32 31.46 -12.67
N ILE A 713 -19.70 32.62 -12.88
CA ILE A 713 -18.90 33.28 -11.84
C ILE A 713 -19.76 33.64 -10.62
N LYS A 714 -21.04 33.98 -10.82
CA LYS A 714 -21.97 34.27 -9.70
C LYS A 714 -22.37 33.01 -8.92
N SER A 715 -22.51 31.86 -9.59
CA SER A 715 -22.93 30.62 -8.93
C SER A 715 -21.77 29.77 -8.39
N ASP A 716 -20.66 29.68 -9.12
CA ASP A 716 -19.62 28.65 -8.99
C ASP A 716 -18.21 29.26 -9.09
N SER A 717 -17.93 30.29 -8.29
CA SER A 717 -16.69 31.05 -8.36
C SER A 717 -15.44 30.28 -7.96
N GLN A 718 -15.56 29.24 -7.11
CA GLN A 718 -14.44 28.41 -6.66
C GLN A 718 -14.21 27.17 -7.56
N ASP A 719 -15.07 26.90 -8.54
CA ASP A 719 -14.88 25.75 -9.44
C ASP A 719 -13.68 26.01 -10.38
N PRO A 720 -12.64 25.16 -10.36
CA PRO A 720 -11.46 25.31 -11.21
C PRO A 720 -11.77 25.36 -12.71
N ARG A 721 -12.84 24.68 -13.16
CA ARG A 721 -13.29 24.67 -14.56
C ARG A 721 -13.85 26.03 -14.96
N VAL A 722 -14.54 26.71 -14.05
CA VAL A 722 -15.06 28.08 -14.25
C VAL A 722 -13.92 29.09 -14.23
N MET A 723 -12.95 28.93 -13.33
CA MET A 723 -11.73 29.75 -13.34
C MET A 723 -10.96 29.61 -14.66
N ALA A 724 -10.84 28.39 -15.19
CA ALA A 724 -10.20 28.14 -16.48
C ALA A 724 -10.96 28.81 -17.63
N LEU A 725 -12.29 28.75 -17.63
CA LEU A 725 -13.11 29.49 -18.61
C LEU A 725 -12.90 31.00 -18.48
N ALA A 726 -12.85 31.55 -17.26
CA ALA A 726 -12.59 32.96 -17.02
C ALA A 726 -11.24 33.40 -17.61
N VAL A 727 -10.19 32.59 -17.43
CA VAL A 727 -8.87 32.82 -18.02
C VAL A 727 -8.93 32.77 -19.55
N ILE A 728 -9.68 31.83 -20.15
CA ILE A 728 -9.92 31.79 -21.61
C ILE A 728 -10.56 33.08 -22.11
N PHE A 729 -11.42 33.71 -21.31
CA PHE A 729 -12.07 34.99 -21.62
C PHE A 729 -11.23 36.23 -21.27
N GLY A 730 -10.02 36.05 -20.73
CA GLY A 730 -9.10 37.15 -20.40
C GLY A 730 -9.25 37.72 -18.99
N TYR A 731 -9.94 37.03 -18.07
CA TYR A 731 -10.06 37.40 -16.66
C TYR A 731 -8.84 36.93 -15.85
N GLY A 732 -7.71 37.61 -15.99
CA GLY A 732 -6.54 37.44 -15.11
C GLY A 732 -5.91 36.03 -15.12
N SER A 733 -5.25 35.68 -14.01
CA SER A 733 -4.48 34.43 -13.83
C SER A 733 -4.73 33.78 -12.46
N LYS A 734 -5.92 33.97 -11.88
CA LYS A 734 -6.30 33.35 -10.61
C LYS A 734 -6.47 31.84 -10.81
N GLY A 735 -6.12 31.05 -9.80
CA GLY A 735 -6.28 29.59 -9.82
C GLY A 735 -5.15 28.82 -10.49
N LYS A 736 -3.95 29.40 -10.62
CA LYS A 736 -2.78 28.77 -11.31
C LYS A 736 -2.40 27.42 -10.67
N GLU A 737 -2.69 27.24 -9.38
CA GLU A 737 -2.50 26.00 -8.65
C GLU A 737 -3.37 24.83 -9.14
N HIS A 738 -4.48 25.10 -9.84
CA HIS A 738 -5.37 24.07 -10.37
C HIS A 738 -5.00 23.68 -11.80
N ILE A 739 -5.01 22.37 -12.10
CA ILE A 739 -4.64 21.83 -13.42
C ILE A 739 -5.42 22.49 -14.57
N GLU A 740 -6.72 22.73 -14.39
CA GLU A 740 -7.62 23.27 -15.41
C GLU A 740 -7.16 24.64 -15.93
N VAL A 741 -6.55 25.44 -15.06
CA VAL A 741 -5.99 26.76 -15.35
C VAL A 741 -4.51 26.66 -15.74
N ALA A 742 -3.73 25.86 -15.00
CA ALA A 742 -2.30 25.63 -15.22
C ALA A 742 -2.00 25.21 -16.67
N LEU A 743 -2.80 24.30 -17.24
CA LEU A 743 -2.64 23.84 -18.63
C LEU A 743 -2.76 24.95 -19.68
N MET A 744 -3.31 26.11 -19.33
CA MET A 744 -3.42 27.27 -20.21
C MET A 744 -2.33 28.32 -19.98
N LEU A 745 -1.88 28.49 -18.74
CA LEU A 745 -0.96 29.55 -18.31
C LEU A 745 0.51 29.12 -18.17
N ASP A 746 0.76 27.86 -17.81
CA ASP A 746 2.08 27.40 -17.36
C ASP A 746 3.06 27.10 -18.48
N ASP A 747 4.34 27.24 -18.17
CA ASP A 747 5.44 26.84 -19.04
C ASP A 747 5.59 25.30 -19.07
N ASN A 748 6.13 24.79 -20.18
CA ASN A 748 6.28 23.35 -20.46
C ASN A 748 6.97 22.51 -19.34
N LYS A 749 7.72 23.13 -18.41
CA LYS A 749 8.37 22.42 -17.29
C LYS A 749 7.39 22.07 -16.16
N GLU A 750 6.50 22.98 -15.79
CA GLU A 750 5.50 22.75 -14.72
C GLU A 750 4.46 21.71 -15.17
N VAL A 751 4.18 21.64 -16.47
CA VAL A 751 3.21 20.71 -17.07
C VAL A 751 3.58 19.23 -16.90
N LYS A 752 4.87 18.90 -16.77
CA LYS A 752 5.32 17.51 -16.56
C LYS A 752 4.73 16.90 -15.28
N LYS A 753 4.53 17.71 -14.23
CA LYS A 753 3.92 17.26 -12.97
C LYS A 753 2.50 16.74 -13.19
N TRP A 754 1.73 17.42 -14.05
CA TRP A 754 0.32 17.12 -14.28
C TRP A 754 0.09 15.82 -15.07
N VAL A 755 1.06 15.34 -15.85
CA VAL A 755 0.94 14.07 -16.59
C VAL A 755 0.83 12.86 -15.66
N ASP A 756 1.55 12.90 -14.53
CA ASP A 756 1.52 11.82 -13.55
C ASP A 756 0.29 11.97 -12.61
N VAL A 757 -0.13 13.20 -12.31
CA VAL A 757 -1.29 13.49 -11.43
C VAL A 757 -2.63 13.29 -12.15
N ALA A 758 -2.74 13.63 -13.43
CA ALA A 758 -3.99 13.53 -14.21
C ALA A 758 -3.83 12.58 -15.41
N PRO A 759 -3.74 11.25 -15.19
CA PRO A 759 -3.39 10.28 -16.22
C PRO A 759 -4.45 10.15 -17.33
N VAL A 760 -5.68 10.62 -17.09
CA VAL A 760 -6.80 10.54 -18.04
C VAL A 760 -6.91 11.78 -18.93
N ASN A 761 -6.22 12.88 -18.60
CA ASN A 761 -6.28 14.10 -19.38
C ASN A 761 -5.24 14.09 -20.51
N PRO A 762 -5.64 13.91 -21.79
CA PRO A 762 -4.69 13.83 -22.90
C PRO A 762 -3.97 15.16 -23.14
N TYR A 763 -4.56 16.29 -22.77
CA TYR A 763 -4.00 17.61 -23.05
C TYR A 763 -2.75 17.89 -22.22
N ALA A 764 -2.70 17.40 -20.96
CA ALA A 764 -1.51 17.50 -20.11
C ALA A 764 -0.28 16.84 -20.75
N ALA A 765 -0.47 15.67 -21.36
CA ALA A 765 0.60 14.95 -22.04
C ALA A 765 1.01 15.62 -23.36
N LEU A 766 0.08 16.18 -24.14
CA LEU A 766 0.38 16.83 -25.42
C LEU A 766 1.25 18.08 -25.30
N LEU A 767 1.16 18.79 -24.18
CA LEU A 767 2.01 19.96 -23.90
C LEU A 767 3.48 19.57 -23.64
N GLN A 768 3.75 18.31 -23.30
CA GLN A 768 5.11 17.80 -23.11
C GLN A 768 5.75 17.41 -24.45
N LYS A 769 7.04 17.78 -24.62
CA LYS A 769 7.83 17.32 -25.77
C LYS A 769 7.96 15.80 -25.77
N GLY A 770 7.34 15.16 -26.75
CA GLY A 770 7.35 13.70 -26.89
C GLY A 770 6.17 12.99 -26.23
N GLY A 771 5.27 13.69 -25.54
CA GLY A 771 4.17 13.09 -24.75
C GLY A 771 2.97 12.55 -25.54
N ILE A 772 3.18 12.16 -26.80
CA ILE A 772 2.09 11.72 -27.69
C ILE A 772 1.58 10.34 -27.25
N ASP A 773 2.46 9.44 -26.81
CA ASP A 773 2.06 8.13 -26.34
C ASP A 773 1.26 8.20 -25.04
N GLU A 774 1.65 9.06 -24.09
CA GLU A 774 0.83 9.29 -22.89
C GLU A 774 -0.51 9.95 -23.23
N ALA A 775 -0.56 10.86 -24.20
CA ALA A 775 -1.83 11.46 -24.65
C ALA A 775 -2.79 10.42 -25.27
N LEU A 776 -2.27 9.50 -26.07
CA LEU A 776 -3.04 8.40 -26.67
C LEU A 776 -3.46 7.36 -25.64
N ASN A 777 -2.65 7.17 -24.60
CA ASN A 777 -2.98 6.33 -23.45
C ASN A 777 -4.10 6.94 -22.60
N ALA A 778 -4.06 8.25 -22.40
CA ALA A 778 -5.08 9.00 -21.67
C ALA A 778 -6.43 8.94 -22.41
N ASN A 779 -6.51 9.52 -23.61
CA ASN A 779 -7.71 9.48 -24.45
C ASN A 779 -7.38 9.66 -25.93
N VAL A 780 -7.51 8.58 -26.71
CA VAL A 780 -7.18 8.55 -28.15
C VAL A 780 -8.05 9.47 -29.00
N MET A 781 -9.25 9.83 -28.53
CA MET A 781 -10.16 10.70 -29.28
C MET A 781 -9.63 12.14 -29.43
N ILE A 782 -8.60 12.53 -28.66
CA ILE A 782 -7.89 13.80 -28.88
C ILE A 782 -7.30 13.91 -30.30
N ALA A 783 -6.92 12.78 -30.91
CA ALA A 783 -6.38 12.73 -32.27
C ALA A 783 -7.48 12.63 -33.34
N ALA A 784 -8.76 12.49 -32.96
CA ALA A 784 -9.85 12.17 -33.90
C ALA A 784 -10.02 13.22 -35.00
N HIS A 785 -9.86 14.50 -34.69
CA HIS A 785 -10.02 15.59 -35.65
C HIS A 785 -8.98 15.55 -36.77
N GLU A 786 -7.69 15.46 -36.44
CA GLU A 786 -6.62 15.33 -37.43
C GLU A 786 -6.63 13.97 -38.13
N ALA A 787 -6.96 12.89 -37.42
CA ALA A 787 -7.07 11.56 -38.02
C ALA A 787 -8.21 11.49 -39.05
N ALA A 788 -9.36 12.11 -38.75
CA ALA A 788 -10.48 12.26 -39.66
C ALA A 788 -10.09 13.10 -40.89
N ARG A 789 -9.47 14.26 -40.66
CA ARG A 789 -9.02 15.18 -41.72
C ARG A 789 -8.02 14.52 -42.67
N ARG A 790 -7.04 13.79 -42.14
CA ARG A 790 -5.99 13.10 -42.91
C ARG A 790 -6.35 11.70 -43.38
N SER A 791 -7.59 11.26 -43.14
CA SER A 791 -8.09 9.94 -43.53
C SER A 791 -7.27 8.76 -43.00
N MET A 792 -6.80 8.86 -41.75
CA MET A 792 -6.07 7.78 -41.08
C MET A 792 -7.04 6.73 -40.51
N PRO A 793 -6.91 5.42 -40.85
CA PRO A 793 -7.68 4.36 -40.21
C PRO A 793 -7.33 4.20 -38.70
N PRO A 794 -8.31 3.93 -37.82
CA PRO A 794 -8.09 3.85 -36.38
C PRO A 794 -7.37 2.58 -35.93
N ARG A 795 -7.68 1.42 -36.53
CA ARG A 795 -7.07 0.13 -36.16
C ARG A 795 -5.57 0.14 -36.39
N PHE A 796 -4.77 -0.11 -35.36
CA PHE A 796 -3.32 -0.21 -35.47
C PHE A 796 -2.91 -1.43 -36.32
N SER A 797 -2.01 -1.24 -37.26
CA SER A 797 -1.42 -2.33 -38.04
C SER A 797 0.10 -2.15 -38.15
N SER A 798 0.83 -3.25 -37.96
CA SER A 798 2.28 -3.30 -38.14
C SER A 798 2.66 -2.87 -39.55
N SER A 799 3.75 -2.12 -39.69
CA SER A 799 4.26 -1.73 -41.01
C SER A 799 4.52 -2.98 -41.87
N PRO A 800 3.96 -3.08 -43.09
CA PRO A 800 4.22 -4.22 -43.97
C PRO A 800 5.72 -4.34 -44.30
N LEU A 801 6.43 -3.20 -44.38
CA LEU A 801 7.88 -3.16 -44.61
C LEU A 801 8.68 -3.83 -43.48
N ALA A 802 8.23 -3.71 -42.22
CA ALA A 802 8.89 -4.38 -41.10
C ALA A 802 8.72 -5.91 -41.17
N LYS A 803 7.53 -6.37 -41.57
CA LYS A 803 7.28 -7.81 -41.82
C LYS A 803 8.14 -8.33 -42.96
N VAL A 804 8.21 -7.58 -44.08
CA VAL A 804 9.08 -7.90 -45.22
C VAL A 804 10.54 -7.99 -44.78
N PHE A 805 11.05 -7.01 -44.05
CA PHE A 805 12.44 -7.04 -43.58
C PHE A 805 12.72 -8.22 -42.64
N GLN A 806 11.83 -8.49 -41.68
CA GLN A 806 12.00 -9.60 -40.73
C GLN A 806 12.01 -10.97 -41.44
N TYR A 807 11.07 -11.21 -42.35
CA TYR A 807 10.91 -12.54 -42.96
C TYR A 807 11.65 -12.73 -44.28
N LEU A 808 11.86 -11.69 -45.08
CA LEU A 808 12.50 -11.78 -46.40
C LEU A 808 13.96 -11.29 -46.42
N VAL A 809 14.42 -10.59 -45.39
CA VAL A 809 15.83 -10.15 -45.30
C VAL A 809 16.56 -10.85 -44.16
N LEU A 810 16.10 -10.67 -42.92
CA LEU A 810 16.79 -11.23 -41.75
C LEU A 810 16.77 -12.76 -41.72
N LEU A 811 15.63 -13.37 -42.01
CA LEU A 811 15.52 -14.83 -41.95
C LEU A 811 16.42 -15.53 -42.97
N PRO A 812 16.47 -15.15 -44.27
CA PRO A 812 17.47 -15.68 -45.21
C PRO A 812 18.92 -15.38 -44.81
N LEU A 813 19.21 -14.22 -44.22
CA LEU A 813 20.55 -13.88 -43.74
C LEU A 813 21.05 -14.87 -42.67
N TRP A 814 20.18 -15.33 -41.77
CA TRP A 814 20.53 -16.36 -40.79
C TRP A 814 20.88 -17.70 -41.44
N PHE A 815 20.18 -18.07 -42.53
CA PHE A 815 20.53 -19.26 -43.32
C PHE A 815 21.89 -19.11 -43.99
N VAL A 816 22.20 -17.95 -44.57
CA VAL A 816 23.52 -17.68 -45.18
C VAL A 816 24.63 -17.78 -44.13
N LEU A 817 24.46 -17.18 -42.95
CA LEU A 817 25.43 -17.27 -41.86
C LEU A 817 25.60 -18.70 -41.33
N GLY A 818 24.51 -19.47 -41.27
CA GLY A 818 24.56 -20.90 -40.94
C GLY A 818 25.34 -21.73 -41.98
N ILE A 819 25.15 -21.44 -43.27
CA ILE A 819 25.88 -22.09 -44.38
C ILE A 819 27.37 -21.71 -44.33
N LEU A 820 27.71 -20.45 -44.06
CA LEU A 820 29.10 -20.02 -43.90
C LEU A 820 29.76 -20.69 -42.69
N GLY A 821 29.06 -20.77 -41.55
CA GLY A 821 29.54 -21.51 -40.38
C GLY A 821 29.72 -23.00 -40.66
N TYR A 822 28.85 -23.60 -41.50
CA TYR A 822 29.00 -24.99 -41.96
C TYR A 822 30.28 -25.17 -42.78
N GLN A 823 30.62 -24.22 -43.66
CA GLN A 823 31.79 -24.28 -44.54
C GLN A 823 33.12 -24.10 -43.79
N GLU A 824 33.20 -23.15 -42.85
CA GLU A 824 34.45 -22.79 -42.17
C GLU A 824 34.76 -23.65 -40.93
N LEU A 825 33.73 -24.08 -40.20
CA LEU A 825 33.87 -24.66 -38.85
C LEU A 825 33.38 -26.12 -38.74
N GLY A 826 32.60 -26.59 -39.72
CA GLY A 826 32.09 -27.96 -39.78
C GLY A 826 30.57 -28.09 -39.51
N SER A 827 30.05 -29.30 -39.75
CA SER A 827 28.60 -29.55 -39.86
C SER A 827 27.80 -29.31 -38.57
N SER A 828 28.33 -29.76 -37.43
CA SER A 828 27.70 -29.57 -36.12
C SER A 828 27.67 -28.10 -35.71
N GLN A 829 28.73 -27.35 -36.02
CA GLN A 829 28.89 -25.95 -35.63
C GLN A 829 27.97 -25.05 -36.47
N GLY A 830 27.89 -25.28 -37.79
CA GLY A 830 26.96 -24.56 -38.68
C GLY A 830 25.48 -24.74 -38.30
N LEU A 831 25.06 -25.97 -37.97
CA LEU A 831 23.69 -26.24 -37.51
C LEU A 831 23.38 -25.56 -36.17
N THR A 832 24.34 -25.53 -35.25
CA THR A 832 24.19 -24.89 -33.94
C THR A 832 24.07 -23.37 -34.06
N ILE A 833 24.87 -22.75 -34.94
CA ILE A 833 24.79 -21.31 -35.25
C ILE A 833 23.43 -20.97 -35.87
N LEU A 834 22.97 -21.75 -36.85
CA LEU A 834 21.66 -21.53 -37.47
C LEU A 834 20.52 -21.66 -36.45
N GLY A 835 20.53 -22.74 -35.65
CA GLY A 835 19.51 -23.00 -34.64
C GLY A 835 19.45 -21.91 -33.57
N SER A 836 20.60 -21.45 -33.08
CA SER A 836 20.68 -20.37 -32.09
C SER A 836 20.20 -19.03 -32.65
N LEU A 837 20.59 -18.65 -33.87
CA LEU A 837 20.14 -17.41 -34.51
C LEU A 837 18.64 -17.40 -34.78
N LEU A 838 18.07 -18.52 -35.26
CA LEU A 838 16.62 -18.65 -35.43
C LEU A 838 15.89 -18.56 -34.09
N PHE A 839 16.37 -19.27 -33.06
CA PHE A 839 15.80 -19.21 -31.72
C PHE A 839 15.81 -17.78 -31.14
N LEU A 840 16.94 -17.07 -31.26
CA LEU A 840 17.07 -15.67 -30.85
C LEU A 840 16.14 -14.76 -31.64
N HIS A 841 16.01 -14.95 -32.95
CA HIS A 841 15.12 -14.16 -33.79
C HIS A 841 13.64 -14.32 -33.38
N PHE A 842 13.18 -15.56 -33.22
CA PHE A 842 11.81 -15.83 -32.77
C PHE A 842 11.56 -15.32 -31.34
N SER A 843 12.52 -15.53 -30.43
CA SER A 843 12.44 -15.06 -29.05
C SER A 843 12.40 -13.54 -28.96
N TYR A 844 13.24 -12.83 -29.74
CA TYR A 844 13.24 -11.37 -29.83
C TYR A 844 11.92 -10.84 -30.37
N ASN A 845 11.40 -11.42 -31.45
CA ASN A 845 10.10 -11.02 -32.02
C ASN A 845 8.95 -11.25 -31.02
N ARG A 846 8.95 -12.39 -30.32
CA ARG A 846 7.98 -12.68 -29.25
C ARG A 846 8.10 -11.69 -28.10
N PHE A 847 9.32 -11.43 -27.63
CA PHE A 847 9.59 -10.48 -26.55
C PHE A 847 9.15 -9.06 -26.91
N MET A 848 9.44 -8.59 -28.13
CA MET A 848 9.01 -7.27 -28.57
C MET A 848 7.48 -7.15 -28.65
N ARG A 849 6.78 -8.19 -29.13
CA ARG A 849 5.31 -8.24 -29.09
C ARG A 849 4.77 -8.23 -27.66
N GLN A 850 5.36 -9.00 -26.75
CA GLN A 850 4.97 -8.98 -25.33
C GLN A 850 5.18 -7.60 -24.69
N GLN A 851 6.28 -6.92 -25.00
CA GLN A 851 6.53 -5.56 -24.51
C GLN A 851 5.56 -4.52 -25.10
N GLU A 852 5.00 -4.75 -26.29
CA GLU A 852 3.94 -3.90 -26.87
C GLU A 852 2.60 -4.09 -26.18
N HIS A 853 2.30 -5.32 -25.73
CA HIS A 853 1.07 -5.66 -25.02
C HIS A 853 1.12 -5.28 -23.54
N GLN A 854 2.29 -4.90 -23.01
CA GLN A 854 2.39 -4.50 -21.61
C GLN A 854 1.72 -3.14 -21.39
N ILE A 855 0.63 -3.13 -20.63
CA ILE A 855 -0.10 -1.92 -20.25
C ILE A 855 0.71 -1.16 -19.19
N LYS A 856 1.04 0.09 -19.49
CA LYS A 856 1.73 1.02 -18.58
C LYS A 856 1.19 2.42 -18.80
N HIS A 857 1.25 3.26 -17.78
CA HIS A 857 0.97 4.69 -17.92
C HIS A 857 1.98 5.40 -18.83
N ARG A 858 3.27 5.16 -18.60
CA ARG A 858 4.38 5.79 -19.35
C ARG A 858 5.12 4.81 -20.26
N ASP A 859 5.69 5.34 -21.34
CA ASP A 859 6.57 4.64 -22.27
C ASP A 859 5.97 3.33 -22.80
N GLN A 860 4.65 3.30 -22.99
CA GLN A 860 3.99 2.12 -23.51
C GLN A 860 4.35 1.93 -24.98
N ARG A 861 5.11 0.87 -25.28
CA ARG A 861 5.67 0.64 -26.63
C ARG A 861 4.60 0.56 -27.72
N GLY A 862 3.42 0.01 -27.42
CA GLY A 862 2.28 0.00 -28.34
C GLY A 862 1.83 1.41 -28.73
N MET A 863 1.66 2.31 -27.75
CA MET A 863 1.25 3.69 -27.98
C MET A 863 2.34 4.53 -28.65
N LEU A 864 3.62 4.29 -28.34
CA LEU A 864 4.75 4.89 -29.07
C LEU A 864 4.68 4.56 -30.57
N LYS A 865 4.39 3.30 -30.92
CA LYS A 865 4.22 2.93 -32.33
C LYS A 865 2.97 3.55 -32.96
N TYR A 866 1.89 3.68 -32.20
CA TYR A 866 0.67 4.36 -32.63
C TYR A 866 0.94 5.86 -32.92
N GLY A 867 1.66 6.55 -32.04
CA GLY A 867 2.11 7.93 -32.23
C GLY A 867 3.01 8.08 -33.47
N ARG A 868 3.97 7.17 -33.68
CA ARG A 868 4.78 7.14 -34.92
C ARG A 868 3.93 6.93 -36.18
N ARG A 869 2.80 6.24 -36.07
CA ARG A 869 1.84 6.08 -37.19
C ARG A 869 1.10 7.39 -37.45
N LEU A 870 0.59 8.07 -36.43
CA LEU A 870 -0.03 9.41 -36.58
C LEU A 870 0.92 10.39 -37.28
N LYS A 871 2.20 10.39 -36.89
CA LYS A 871 3.25 11.20 -37.54
C LYS A 871 3.41 10.88 -39.02
N ARG A 872 3.37 9.60 -39.42
CA ARG A 872 3.42 9.17 -40.84
C ARG A 872 2.23 9.65 -41.64
N PHE A 873 1.04 9.71 -41.03
CA PHE A 873 -0.18 10.24 -41.66
C PHE A 873 -0.31 11.77 -41.56
N LYS A 874 0.64 12.47 -40.93
CA LYS A 874 0.57 13.91 -40.61
C LYS A 874 -0.69 14.27 -39.79
N ALA A 875 -1.14 13.35 -38.96
CA ALA A 875 -2.38 13.45 -38.17
C ALA A 875 -2.08 13.70 -36.68
N LEU A 876 -1.09 14.55 -36.38
CA LEU A 876 -0.63 14.78 -35.01
C LEU A 876 -1.50 15.83 -34.30
N PRO A 877 -2.11 15.51 -33.15
CA PRO A 877 -2.76 16.50 -32.30
C PRO A 877 -1.70 17.37 -31.61
N ASN A 878 -1.88 18.70 -31.66
CA ASN A 878 -0.99 19.71 -31.11
C ASN A 878 -1.81 20.84 -30.46
N ARG A 879 -1.18 21.69 -29.65
CA ARG A 879 -1.83 22.90 -29.08
C ARG A 879 -2.40 23.84 -30.17
N GLU A 880 -1.81 23.84 -31.35
CA GLU A 880 -2.17 24.73 -32.46
C GLU A 880 -3.36 24.26 -33.31
N ASN A 881 -3.86 23.03 -33.12
CA ASN A 881 -5.00 22.51 -33.87
C ASN A 881 -6.19 22.06 -33.00
N ILE A 882 -6.00 21.95 -31.69
CA ILE A 882 -7.07 21.60 -30.75
C ILE A 882 -7.81 22.88 -30.32
N PRO A 883 -9.17 22.90 -30.37
CA PRO A 883 -9.94 24.02 -29.85
C PRO A 883 -9.65 24.29 -28.37
N ILE A 884 -9.58 25.56 -27.99
CA ILE A 884 -9.38 25.96 -26.60
C ILE A 884 -10.50 25.43 -25.69
N GLY A 885 -10.14 25.00 -24.47
CA GLY A 885 -11.08 24.42 -23.52
C GLY A 885 -11.50 22.97 -23.79
N THR A 886 -10.91 22.29 -24.78
CA THR A 886 -11.19 20.86 -25.04
C THR A 886 -10.89 19.98 -23.82
N HIS A 887 -9.87 20.33 -23.03
CA HIS A 887 -9.47 19.61 -21.82
C HIS A 887 -10.50 19.69 -20.67
N LEU A 888 -11.50 20.57 -20.76
CA LEU A 888 -12.59 20.70 -19.77
C LEU A 888 -13.81 19.83 -20.12
N LEU A 889 -13.93 19.39 -21.38
CA LEU A 889 -15.12 18.73 -21.91
C LEU A 889 -14.86 17.28 -22.31
N LEU A 890 -13.70 16.99 -22.90
CA LEU A 890 -13.37 15.69 -23.45
C LEU A 890 -13.20 14.65 -22.34
N SER A 891 -14.07 13.64 -22.33
CA SER A 891 -13.99 12.47 -21.45
C SER A 891 -13.86 11.15 -22.24
N GLY A 892 -13.35 10.12 -21.56
CA GLY A 892 -13.19 8.78 -22.09
C GLY A 892 -14.28 7.80 -21.62
N ILE A 893 -13.85 6.60 -21.21
CA ILE A 893 -14.74 5.60 -20.60
C ILE A 893 -15.24 6.14 -19.27
N LEU A 894 -16.56 6.06 -19.08
CA LEU A 894 -17.25 6.53 -17.90
C LEU A 894 -17.74 5.34 -17.07
N VAL A 895 -17.50 5.39 -15.77
CA VAL A 895 -17.99 4.41 -14.79
C VAL A 895 -18.67 5.14 -13.65
N SER A 896 -19.59 4.48 -12.96
CA SER A 896 -20.22 5.04 -11.76
C SER A 896 -19.68 4.39 -10.48
N VAL A 897 -19.55 5.22 -9.45
CA VAL A 897 -19.35 4.77 -8.06
C VAL A 897 -20.39 5.51 -7.22
N ASN A 898 -21.30 4.76 -6.59
CA ASN A 898 -22.45 5.31 -5.85
C ASN A 898 -23.27 6.32 -6.68
N GLY A 899 -23.42 6.06 -7.99
CA GLY A 899 -24.09 6.96 -8.94
C GLY A 899 -23.28 8.19 -9.39
N VAL A 900 -22.08 8.44 -8.83
CA VAL A 900 -21.19 9.52 -9.27
C VAL A 900 -20.41 9.06 -10.51
N VAL A 901 -20.44 9.86 -11.58
CA VAL A 901 -19.81 9.53 -12.86
C VAL A 901 -18.33 9.93 -12.86
N LEU A 902 -17.45 8.99 -13.17
CA LEU A 902 -16.00 9.17 -13.17
C LEU A 902 -15.38 8.78 -14.50
N ASP A 903 -14.36 9.51 -14.94
CA ASP A 903 -13.64 9.26 -16.19
C ASP A 903 -12.32 8.50 -15.96
N ILE A 904 -12.22 7.30 -16.53
CA ILE A 904 -11.00 6.48 -16.48
C ILE A 904 -10.16 6.58 -17.78
N GLY A 905 -10.53 7.46 -18.71
CA GLY A 905 -9.87 7.67 -19.99
C GLY A 905 -10.27 6.65 -21.05
N PHE A 906 -9.79 6.83 -22.28
CA PHE A 906 -10.10 5.95 -23.42
C PHE A 906 -8.82 5.62 -24.21
N PRO A 907 -8.06 4.61 -23.76
CA PRO A 907 -6.73 4.34 -24.29
C PRO A 907 -6.75 3.81 -25.73
N GLY A 908 -5.76 4.21 -26.53
CA GLY A 908 -5.68 3.87 -27.96
C GLY A 908 -5.45 2.40 -28.29
N TRP A 909 -4.98 1.57 -27.35
CA TRP A 909 -4.83 0.12 -27.59
C TRP A 909 -6.18 -0.61 -27.71
N LEU A 910 -7.27 0.01 -27.27
CA LEU A 910 -8.63 -0.51 -27.51
C LEU A 910 -8.98 -0.56 -29.00
N SER A 911 -8.16 0.05 -29.87
CA SER A 911 -8.24 -0.18 -31.31
C SER A 911 -8.06 -1.65 -31.73
N GLU A 912 -7.50 -2.52 -30.87
CA GLU A 912 -7.44 -3.97 -31.09
C GLU A 912 -8.80 -4.66 -30.98
N ARG A 913 -9.73 -4.10 -30.18
CA ARG A 913 -11.12 -4.58 -30.03
C ARG A 913 -12.02 -4.16 -31.21
N LEU A 914 -11.50 -3.39 -32.17
CA LEU A 914 -12.30 -2.99 -33.34
C LEU A 914 -12.45 -4.16 -34.34
N PRO A 915 -13.61 -4.27 -35.01
CA PRO A 915 -13.83 -5.31 -36.02
C PRO A 915 -12.84 -5.17 -37.19
N LYS A 916 -12.52 -6.30 -37.84
CA LYS A 916 -11.60 -6.34 -38.98
C LYS A 916 -12.29 -5.81 -40.23
N GLU A 917 -12.07 -4.53 -40.54
CA GLU A 917 -12.48 -3.93 -41.82
C GLU A 917 -11.28 -3.64 -42.74
N SER A 918 -11.54 -3.69 -44.04
CA SER A 918 -10.54 -3.29 -45.05
C SER A 918 -10.26 -1.78 -44.96
N ASP A 919 -8.98 -1.42 -44.74
CA ASP A 919 -8.45 -0.06 -44.74
C ASP A 919 -8.98 0.81 -45.90
N LYS A 920 -9.14 0.23 -47.10
CA LYS A 920 -9.63 0.95 -48.29
C LYS A 920 -11.05 1.51 -48.08
N LYS A 921 -11.95 0.73 -47.46
CA LYS A 921 -13.35 1.13 -47.21
C LYS A 921 -13.40 2.26 -46.18
N VAL A 922 -12.65 2.11 -45.08
CA VAL A 922 -12.56 3.11 -44.01
C VAL A 922 -12.00 4.43 -44.55
N ARG A 923 -10.89 4.39 -45.30
CA ARG A 923 -10.28 5.59 -45.90
C ARG A 923 -11.22 6.32 -46.85
N ALA A 924 -12.00 5.60 -47.66
CA ALA A 924 -12.95 6.22 -48.58
C ALA A 924 -14.02 7.04 -47.83
N ARG A 925 -14.54 6.51 -46.71
CA ARG A 925 -15.49 7.24 -45.84
C ARG A 925 -14.82 8.45 -45.18
N LEU A 926 -13.60 8.27 -44.65
CA LEU A 926 -12.88 9.36 -44.00
C LEU A 926 -12.51 10.50 -44.95
N ARG A 927 -12.17 10.22 -46.23
CA ARG A 927 -11.88 11.25 -47.23
C ARG A 927 -13.06 12.19 -47.46
N ARG A 928 -14.27 11.64 -47.55
CA ARG A 928 -15.50 12.45 -47.71
C ARG A 928 -15.69 13.38 -46.52
N ARG A 929 -15.53 12.87 -45.30
CA ARG A 929 -15.67 13.69 -44.09
C ARG A 929 -14.53 14.69 -43.92
N GLY A 930 -13.30 14.32 -44.24
CA GLY A 930 -12.14 15.22 -44.20
C GLY A 930 -12.36 16.44 -45.08
N ALA A 931 -12.93 16.27 -46.28
CA ALA A 931 -13.29 17.38 -47.16
C ALA A 931 -14.37 18.30 -46.53
N THR A 932 -15.34 17.75 -45.80
CA THR A 932 -16.34 18.54 -45.05
C THR A 932 -15.69 19.34 -43.92
N ILE A 933 -14.80 18.70 -43.14
CA ILE A 933 -14.08 19.37 -42.03
C ILE A 933 -13.25 20.54 -42.59
N GLU A 934 -12.55 20.36 -43.71
CA GLU A 934 -11.70 21.41 -44.27
C GLU A 934 -12.46 22.64 -44.76
N LYS A 935 -13.74 22.50 -45.12
CA LYS A 935 -14.62 23.63 -45.46
C LYS A 935 -15.03 24.47 -44.24
N GLY A 936 -15.03 23.88 -43.04
CA GLY A 936 -15.39 24.58 -41.81
C GLY A 936 -14.34 25.59 -41.36
N ARG A 937 -14.77 26.61 -40.61
CA ARG A 937 -13.87 27.62 -40.00
C ARG A 937 -12.87 26.94 -39.05
N THR A 938 -11.64 27.44 -38.98
CA THR A 938 -10.63 26.93 -38.04
C THR A 938 -11.04 27.22 -36.58
N PRO A 939 -10.81 26.28 -35.65
CA PRO A 939 -11.13 26.49 -34.24
C PRO A 939 -10.25 27.56 -33.63
N ARG A 940 -10.75 28.17 -32.55
CA ARG A 940 -9.96 29.10 -31.76
C ARG A 940 -9.00 28.33 -30.85
N ILE A 941 -7.73 28.74 -30.86
CA ILE A 941 -6.65 28.07 -30.11
C ILE A 941 -6.06 28.94 -28.98
N SER A 942 -6.29 30.26 -29.02
CA SER A 942 -5.72 31.22 -28.09
C SER A 942 -6.79 31.90 -27.23
N PRO A 943 -6.46 32.25 -25.97
CA PRO A 943 -7.37 32.98 -25.08
C PRO A 943 -7.64 34.40 -25.61
N LEU A 944 -8.68 35.01 -25.08
CA LEU A 944 -9.04 36.40 -25.34
C LEU A 944 -8.10 37.38 -24.62
N GLY A 945 -7.87 38.55 -25.23
CA GLY A 945 -7.07 39.60 -24.62
C GLY A 945 -7.77 40.23 -23.41
N LYS A 946 -6.99 40.85 -22.50
CA LYS A 946 -7.54 41.52 -21.33
C LYS A 946 -8.57 42.59 -21.73
N ALA A 947 -9.73 42.55 -21.07
CA ALA A 947 -10.82 43.52 -21.25
C ALA A 947 -11.26 43.72 -22.71
N TRP A 948 -11.24 42.65 -23.51
CA TRP A 948 -11.65 42.69 -24.92
C TRP A 948 -13.10 43.18 -25.10
N TRP A 949 -13.98 42.92 -24.13
CA TRP A 949 -15.40 43.29 -24.16
C TRP A 949 -15.63 44.80 -24.11
N LEU A 950 -14.65 45.60 -23.66
CA LEU A 950 -14.71 47.07 -23.74
C LEU A 950 -14.34 47.59 -25.13
N LYS A 951 -13.59 46.80 -25.91
CA LYS A 951 -13.00 47.20 -27.19
C LYS A 951 -13.82 46.74 -28.39
N ARG A 952 -14.63 45.69 -28.24
CA ARG A 952 -15.40 45.08 -29.32
C ARG A 952 -16.89 45.44 -29.21
N PRO A 953 -17.55 45.91 -30.27
CA PRO A 953 -19.00 46.12 -30.26
C PRO A 953 -19.76 44.80 -30.02
N LYS A 954 -20.99 44.89 -29.52
CA LYS A 954 -21.89 43.74 -29.39
C LYS A 954 -22.24 43.18 -30.77
N GLU A 955 -22.43 41.87 -30.86
CA GLU A 955 -22.75 41.20 -32.12
C GLU A 955 -24.17 41.53 -32.63
N HIS A 956 -25.10 41.78 -31.71
CA HIS A 956 -26.48 42.19 -32.00
C HIS A 956 -27.02 43.11 -30.89
N ASP A 957 -28.11 43.83 -31.17
CA ASP A 957 -28.72 44.80 -30.25
C ASP A 957 -29.63 44.17 -29.17
N LEU A 958 -29.72 42.84 -29.12
CA LEU A 958 -30.53 42.13 -28.14
C LEU A 958 -29.91 42.27 -26.74
N SER A 959 -30.74 42.67 -25.77
CA SER A 959 -30.38 42.80 -24.36
C SER A 959 -30.90 41.60 -23.54
N GLY A 960 -30.18 41.24 -22.48
CA GLY A 960 -30.53 40.13 -21.58
C GLY A 960 -29.56 38.94 -21.65
N PRO A 961 -29.69 37.97 -20.73
CA PRO A 961 -28.86 36.77 -20.74
C PRO A 961 -29.19 35.85 -21.92
N LEU A 962 -28.17 35.27 -22.56
CA LEU A 962 -28.36 34.41 -23.72
C LEU A 962 -29.26 33.19 -23.42
N LEU A 963 -29.02 32.51 -22.30
CA LEU A 963 -29.74 31.26 -21.98
C LEU A 963 -31.24 31.51 -21.78
N GLU A 964 -31.61 32.68 -21.25
CA GLU A 964 -33.00 33.09 -21.16
C GLU A 964 -33.63 33.29 -22.55
N ARG A 965 -32.88 33.86 -23.50
CA ARG A 965 -33.35 34.08 -24.88
C ARG A 965 -33.53 32.77 -25.66
N GLU A 966 -32.58 31.86 -25.60
CA GLU A 966 -32.54 30.65 -26.46
C GLU A 966 -33.26 29.43 -25.85
N ILE A 967 -33.32 29.35 -24.52
CA ILE A 967 -33.92 28.21 -23.80
C ILE A 967 -35.16 28.62 -23.01
N GLY A 968 -35.23 29.85 -22.52
CA GLY A 968 -36.31 30.32 -21.64
C GLY A 968 -36.09 29.97 -20.16
N PRO A 969 -37.15 30.05 -19.33
CA PRO A 969 -37.05 29.92 -17.86
C PRO A 969 -36.55 28.55 -17.40
N VAL A 970 -36.63 27.53 -18.25
CA VAL A 970 -36.15 26.16 -17.98
C VAL A 970 -34.65 26.15 -17.66
N ALA A 971 -33.87 27.04 -18.27
CA ALA A 971 -32.42 27.15 -18.03
C ALA A 971 -32.06 27.53 -16.59
N TYR A 972 -32.99 28.08 -15.81
CA TYR A 972 -32.77 28.57 -14.45
C TYR A 972 -33.48 27.74 -13.37
N ARG A 973 -34.10 26.61 -13.75
CA ARG A 973 -34.81 25.73 -12.82
C ARG A 973 -33.88 25.26 -11.70
N GLY A 974 -34.27 25.48 -10.45
CA GLY A 974 -33.53 25.03 -9.26
C GLY A 974 -32.26 25.83 -8.92
N ARG A 975 -31.86 26.82 -9.75
CA ARG A 975 -30.61 27.57 -9.58
C ARG A 975 -30.56 28.40 -8.30
N THR A 976 -31.68 28.99 -7.88
CA THR A 976 -31.76 29.78 -6.63
C THR A 976 -31.52 28.92 -5.39
N ASN A 977 -32.13 27.73 -5.35
CA ASN A 977 -31.90 26.76 -4.27
C ASN A 977 -30.46 26.23 -4.31
N TYR A 978 -29.93 25.99 -5.51
CA TYR A 978 -28.55 25.56 -5.71
C TYR A 978 -27.53 26.57 -5.15
N THR A 979 -27.70 27.87 -5.42
CA THR A 979 -26.81 28.91 -4.87
C THR A 979 -26.96 29.09 -3.36
N ARG A 980 -28.20 28.97 -2.83
CA ARG A 980 -28.46 29.12 -1.39
C ARG A 980 -27.78 28.03 -0.55
N LYS A 981 -27.69 26.80 -1.06
CA LYS A 981 -27.00 25.68 -0.38
C LYS A 981 -25.50 25.92 -0.16
N LYS A 982 -24.90 26.85 -0.91
CA LYS A 982 -23.47 27.18 -0.85
C LYS A 982 -23.16 28.28 0.16
N GLU A 983 -24.18 28.85 0.80
CA GLU A 983 -23.99 29.88 1.82
C GLU A 983 -23.48 29.25 3.13
N PRO A 984 -22.60 29.94 3.89
CA PRO A 984 -22.08 29.45 5.17
C PRO A 984 -23.18 29.08 6.18
N SER A 985 -24.30 29.79 6.14
CA SER A 985 -25.47 29.53 6.98
C SER A 985 -26.11 28.17 6.69
N ALA A 986 -26.22 27.79 5.41
CA ALA A 986 -26.75 26.50 4.99
C ALA A 986 -25.78 25.36 5.32
N LEU A 987 -24.47 25.57 5.13
CA LEU A 987 -23.43 24.60 5.50
C LEU A 987 -23.46 24.30 7.01
N ASN A 988 -23.52 25.33 7.85
CA ASN A 988 -23.64 25.16 9.30
C ASN A 988 -24.95 24.47 9.68
N ALA A 989 -26.07 24.83 9.04
CA ALA A 989 -27.36 24.18 9.28
C ALA A 989 -27.33 22.68 8.89
N ALA A 990 -26.60 22.31 7.84
CA ALA A 990 -26.42 20.91 7.45
C ALA A 990 -25.59 20.13 8.48
N ALA A 991 -24.50 20.71 8.99
CA ALA A 991 -23.67 20.09 10.04
C ALA A 991 -24.40 19.98 11.40
N GLU A 992 -25.27 20.94 11.72
CA GLU A 992 -26.10 20.94 12.92
C GLU A 992 -27.40 20.10 12.78
N GLY A 993 -27.64 19.48 11.62
CA GLY A 993 -28.81 18.64 11.41
C GLY A 993 -30.15 19.41 11.34
N LYS A 994 -30.16 20.63 10.80
CA LYS A 994 -31.35 21.51 10.73
C LYS A 994 -32.03 21.55 9.35
N GLU A 995 -31.41 21.05 8.28
CA GLU A 995 -32.00 21.04 6.93
C GLU A 995 -32.82 19.78 6.61
N ASN A 996 -33.92 19.94 5.86
CA ASN A 996 -34.84 18.88 5.42
C ASN A 996 -34.80 18.71 3.90
N ILE A 997 -33.91 17.86 3.34
CA ILE A 997 -34.11 17.31 1.98
C ILE A 997 -33.44 15.94 1.87
N VAL A 998 -34.23 14.85 1.89
CA VAL A 998 -33.81 13.54 1.36
C VAL A 998 -34.31 13.48 -0.08
N GLN A 999 -33.38 13.50 -1.05
CA GLN A 999 -33.71 13.14 -2.44
C GLN A 999 -33.27 11.69 -2.63
N GLU A 1000 -34.21 10.80 -2.95
CA GLU A 1000 -33.88 9.41 -3.28
C GLU A 1000 -32.98 9.39 -4.53
N ARG A 1001 -31.83 8.71 -4.42
CA ARG A 1001 -30.90 8.53 -5.54
C ARG A 1001 -31.39 7.40 -6.42
N PHE A 1002 -31.43 7.66 -7.72
CA PHE A 1002 -31.56 6.59 -8.71
C PHE A 1002 -30.16 6.03 -8.99
N ILE A 1003 -29.83 4.90 -8.37
CA ILE A 1003 -28.66 4.09 -8.74
C ILE A 1003 -29.17 3.08 -9.78
N PRO A 1004 -28.63 3.06 -11.01
CA PRO A 1004 -29.05 2.10 -12.02
C PRO A 1004 -28.79 0.68 -11.49
N ARG A 1005 -29.86 -0.12 -11.38
CA ARG A 1005 -29.82 -1.52 -10.97
C ARG A 1005 -30.38 -2.37 -12.10
N ASN A 1006 -29.56 -3.23 -12.68
CA ASN A 1006 -29.99 -4.35 -13.48
C ASN A 1006 -30.17 -5.55 -12.53
N THR A 1007 -31.41 -5.85 -12.12
CA THR A 1007 -31.66 -7.19 -11.58
C THR A 1007 -31.34 -8.17 -12.69
N ILE A 1008 -30.29 -8.97 -12.54
CA ILE A 1008 -30.03 -10.17 -13.35
C ILE A 1008 -31.33 -10.98 -13.28
N ARG A 1009 -32.14 -10.93 -14.33
CA ARG A 1009 -33.25 -11.86 -14.50
C ARG A 1009 -32.60 -13.20 -14.78
N SER A 1010 -32.29 -13.96 -13.72
CA SER A 1010 -31.95 -15.36 -13.90
C SER A 1010 -33.20 -16.02 -14.50
N GLU A 1011 -33.17 -16.41 -15.77
CA GLU A 1011 -34.22 -17.20 -16.41
C GLU A 1011 -34.31 -18.65 -15.86
N ARG A 1012 -33.73 -18.93 -14.67
CA ARG A 1012 -33.72 -20.27 -14.05
C ARG A 1012 -34.61 -20.41 -12.81
N GLY A 1013 -35.54 -19.50 -12.58
CA GLY A 1013 -36.39 -19.49 -11.38
C GLY A 1013 -37.90 -19.60 -11.59
N SER A 1014 -38.42 -19.92 -12.79
CA SER A 1014 -39.87 -20.02 -13.02
C SER A 1014 -40.46 -21.43 -12.94
N HIS A 1015 -39.67 -22.45 -12.57
CA HIS A 1015 -40.19 -23.78 -12.25
C HIS A 1015 -39.39 -24.42 -11.10
N ARG A 1016 -39.77 -24.11 -9.86
CA ARG A 1016 -39.84 -25.06 -8.74
C ARG A 1016 -40.50 -24.43 -7.52
#